data_AF-A0A534K3F2-F1
#
_entry.id   AF-A0A534K3F2-F1
#
_cell.length_a   1.000
_cell.length_b   1.000
_cell.length_c   1.000
_cell.angle_alpha   90.00
_cell.angle_beta   90.00
_cell.angle_gamma   90.00
#
_symmetry.space_group_name_H-M   'P 1'
#
loop_
_entity.id
_entity.type
_entity.pdbx_description
1 polymer ?
#
loop_
_entity_poly.entity_id
_entity_poly.type
_entity_poly.pdbx_seq_one_letter_code
_entity_poly.pdbx_strand_id
1 'polypeptide(L)'
;MLNRRHRALVLALVMAGAMINLIDRVEGQTGTARVSSDLELLGIGGMNGGGHLTWTLTGDQARLLRLKIQNMYDRYGNIPAGFAYAGNLTNANGNGRIDSLEANKYTDFLENELEGIRFGGAGTGIEVRYVKIDRADIIEKGFPVERSSEGLVGTNQTSSELLEIRFIFNAKTISENWRFRFSDVVLANALHRVFDMRQAQQVSTFPWPLLQENGWHTVLYSDGLLALWHGNLSTYNPANPASGRYDNSTTATDRTVTDAFVGTTWTDLQFATWANVTFAYNGSVADAGDRLRFQIATAPGYNVWTDLQDNAGDVDLPATPSWRPVVYNVTSFVGQRVRFRLNFTSDAAGNGAPGFFIRNFAINGPSRYVGTIESTETDYLVGTLSFQDFDMRTSRAHLIRTPAGEVLLYGSAYDSSSPPNDVTRFRGFDFFENPQILFVILLVTAYLTSWLQDKIFYGYRERHPLKYRMSSARIGWLVWVARAFIILFVLFYFLPSFFVLFGASNAFVTGPTFWAFSISSTAGLAVVTWAIYERRAKFIPPEEGEGELAPGFAGEGAAPEVLPPPPEGEGAGPMARQRVLTCAHCGNEIEDLKAALKCRCGQVYHESCAADIGRCPNCQRVLEVTRPAERRMVTAKCPACGEIQVVPETADLMQTRCEACGALLKEIERGFNYLVLAPENDLALEWFHSIVKKNVPGLAMSTTFPDNLRKEFGFEGVDLYWLTDTDTGPKSIDPKRVDFEMMRTISNFIKRTKGGALLIEGLEYLVVENSFDHVLKFVKKVNDLASVHEVTLIIPVTAGSLGLDELTLLRKEFDRVIETTGRASPAPPKP
;
A
#
# COMPACT_ATOMS: atom_id res chain seq x y z
N MET A 1 -24.01 0.54 -30.62
CA MET A 1 -22.87 -0.16 -31.27
C MET A 1 -21.72 0.83 -31.46
N LEU A 2 -20.65 0.73 -30.68
CA LEU A 2 -19.48 1.60 -30.84
C LEU A 2 -18.81 1.37 -32.21
N ASN A 3 -18.44 2.46 -32.87
CA ASN A 3 -17.76 2.47 -34.17
C ASN A 3 -16.43 1.68 -34.10
N ARG A 4 -15.96 1.10 -35.22
CA ARG A 4 -14.79 0.20 -35.27
C ARG A 4 -13.54 0.81 -34.62
N ARG A 5 -13.38 2.14 -34.72
CA ARG A 5 -12.31 2.92 -34.06
C ARG A 5 -12.47 3.05 -32.55
N HIS A 6 -13.70 3.15 -32.06
CA HIS A 6 -13.97 3.23 -30.62
C HIS A 6 -13.88 1.85 -29.97
N ARG A 7 -14.25 0.79 -30.69
CA ARG A 7 -13.94 -0.58 -30.28
C ARG A 7 -12.44 -0.79 -30.17
N ALA A 8 -11.64 -0.29 -31.11
CA ALA A 8 -10.18 -0.38 -31.02
C ALA A 8 -9.62 0.41 -29.82
N LEU A 9 -10.18 1.58 -29.49
CA LEU A 9 -9.73 2.38 -28.35
C LEU A 9 -10.14 1.78 -27.00
N VAL A 10 -11.37 1.26 -26.90
CA VAL A 10 -11.85 0.53 -25.71
C VAL A 10 -11.11 -0.80 -25.57
N LEU A 11 -10.85 -1.51 -26.67
CA LEU A 11 -10.03 -2.71 -26.66
C LEU A 11 -8.59 -2.36 -26.27
N ALA A 12 -8.03 -1.24 -26.71
CA ALA A 12 -6.70 -0.79 -26.29
C ALA A 12 -6.65 -0.37 -24.81
N LEU A 13 -7.71 0.25 -24.27
CA LEU A 13 -7.83 0.59 -22.84
C LEU A 13 -8.06 -0.66 -21.96
N VAL A 14 -8.85 -1.61 -22.44
CA VAL A 14 -9.07 -2.90 -21.77
C VAL A 14 -7.81 -3.77 -21.87
N MET A 15 -7.12 -3.77 -23.00
CA MET A 15 -5.82 -4.42 -23.15
C MET A 15 -4.74 -3.69 -22.33
N ALA A 16 -4.78 -2.36 -22.19
CA ALA A 16 -3.88 -1.62 -21.30
C ALA A 16 -4.17 -1.93 -19.81
N GLY A 17 -5.44 -2.04 -19.42
CA GLY A 17 -5.85 -2.50 -18.09
C GLY A 17 -5.49 -3.97 -17.82
N ALA A 18 -5.55 -4.82 -18.84
CA ALA A 18 -5.05 -6.20 -18.79
C ALA A 18 -3.50 -6.24 -18.78
N MET A 19 -2.82 -5.29 -19.42
CA MET A 19 -1.36 -5.15 -19.42
C MET A 19 -0.81 -4.55 -18.12
N ILE A 20 -1.60 -3.77 -17.38
CA ILE A 20 -1.29 -3.33 -16.01
C ILE A 20 -1.39 -4.52 -15.04
N ASN A 21 -2.33 -5.45 -15.28
CA ASN A 21 -2.36 -6.74 -14.60
C ASN A 21 -1.29 -7.72 -15.08
N LEU A 22 -0.47 -7.39 -16.10
CA LEU A 22 0.64 -8.24 -16.59
C LEU A 22 1.93 -8.13 -15.76
N ILE A 23 1.87 -7.58 -14.55
CA ILE A 23 2.72 -8.06 -13.45
C ILE A 23 2.21 -9.47 -12.98
N ASP A 24 1.21 -10.04 -13.67
CA ASP A 24 0.75 -11.41 -13.54
C ASP A 24 1.90 -12.40 -13.75
N ARG A 25 2.26 -13.00 -12.62
CA ARG A 25 2.71 -14.38 -12.47
C ARG A 25 3.88 -14.73 -13.39
N VAL A 26 5.08 -14.39 -12.94
CA VAL A 26 6.11 -15.42 -13.03
C VAL A 26 5.53 -16.61 -12.26
N GLU A 27 5.08 -17.64 -13.00
CA GLU A 27 4.84 -18.96 -12.43
C GLU A 27 6.06 -19.27 -11.60
N GLY A 28 5.89 -19.35 -10.27
CA GLY A 28 7.00 -19.40 -9.32
C GLY A 28 8.00 -20.41 -9.81
N GLN A 29 9.14 -19.91 -10.31
CA GLN A 29 10.17 -20.80 -10.78
C GLN A 29 10.62 -21.60 -9.56
N THR A 30 10.70 -22.91 -9.70
CA THR A 30 11.11 -23.78 -8.60
C THR A 30 12.50 -23.37 -8.12
N GLY A 31 12.63 -23.00 -6.84
CA GLY A 31 13.91 -22.55 -6.27
C GLY A 31 14.13 -21.03 -6.26
N THR A 32 13.05 -20.23 -6.36
CA THR A 32 13.09 -18.77 -6.22
C THR A 32 12.55 -18.29 -4.88
N ALA A 33 12.95 -17.07 -4.51
CA ALA A 33 12.32 -16.29 -3.45
C ALA A 33 11.56 -15.13 -4.06
N ARG A 34 10.25 -15.11 -3.85
CA ARG A 34 9.42 -13.95 -4.17
C ARG A 34 9.33 -13.04 -2.96
N VAL A 35 9.63 -11.77 -3.16
CA VAL A 35 9.46 -10.70 -2.16
C VAL A 35 8.39 -9.77 -2.69
N SER A 36 7.24 -9.75 -2.01
CA SER A 36 6.14 -8.84 -2.32
C SER A 36 6.07 -7.78 -1.23
N SER A 37 6.16 -6.50 -1.62
CA SER A 37 5.97 -5.39 -0.69
C SER A 37 4.93 -4.41 -1.21
N ASP A 38 4.02 -4.02 -0.34
CA ASP A 38 3.10 -2.92 -0.56
C ASP A 38 3.37 -1.86 0.50
N LEU A 39 3.32 -0.60 0.09
CA LEU A 39 3.64 0.52 0.95
C LEU A 39 2.57 1.59 0.78
N GLU A 40 1.95 2.00 1.87
CA GLU A 40 0.92 3.02 1.93
C GLU A 40 1.43 4.18 2.78
N LEU A 41 1.71 5.31 2.12
CA LEU A 41 2.31 6.48 2.73
C LEU A 41 1.44 7.72 2.57
N LEU A 42 1.28 8.45 3.66
CA LEU A 42 0.43 9.64 3.75
C LEU A 42 1.22 10.82 4.34
N GLY A 43 1.14 12.00 3.72
CA GLY A 43 1.77 13.21 4.26
C GLY A 43 2.01 14.35 3.27
N ILE A 44 2.32 15.54 3.79
CA ILE A 44 2.46 16.80 3.02
C ILE A 44 3.93 17.29 2.95
N GLY A 45 4.84 16.65 3.68
CA GLY A 45 6.29 16.93 3.68
C GLY A 45 7.09 15.65 3.91
N GLY A 46 7.17 15.20 5.16
CA GLY A 46 7.54 13.81 5.48
C GLY A 46 6.32 12.90 5.40
N MET A 47 6.48 11.71 4.84
CA MET A 47 5.41 10.72 4.83
C MET A 47 5.69 9.61 5.81
N ASN A 48 4.62 9.23 6.49
CA ASN A 48 4.56 8.10 7.39
C ASN A 48 3.40 7.22 6.96
N GLY A 49 3.47 5.96 7.34
CA GLY A 49 2.40 5.00 7.10
C GLY A 49 2.92 3.62 7.38
N GLY A 50 2.56 2.68 6.54
CA GLY A 50 2.93 1.29 6.71
C GLY A 50 2.74 0.48 5.45
N GLY A 51 2.65 -0.82 5.60
CA GLY A 51 2.52 -1.71 4.46
C GLY A 51 2.58 -3.16 4.86
N HIS A 52 2.45 -4.05 3.88
CA HIS A 52 2.64 -5.48 4.06
C HIS A 52 3.88 -5.96 3.31
N LEU A 53 4.47 -7.01 3.88
CA LEU A 53 5.63 -7.68 3.34
C LEU A 53 5.37 -9.17 3.36
N THR A 54 5.42 -9.79 2.20
CA THR A 54 5.24 -11.23 2.05
C THR A 54 6.46 -11.84 1.38
N TRP A 55 7.06 -12.83 2.02
CA TRP A 55 8.04 -13.70 1.40
C TRP A 55 7.40 -15.02 1.01
N THR A 56 7.57 -15.43 -0.24
CA THR A 56 7.16 -16.75 -0.72
C THR A 56 8.38 -17.47 -1.27
N LEU A 57 8.76 -18.58 -0.62
CA LEU A 57 9.92 -19.39 -0.96
C LEU A 57 9.46 -20.75 -1.49
N THR A 58 10.13 -21.24 -2.53
CA THR A 58 9.83 -22.56 -3.11
C THR A 58 11.10 -23.41 -3.26
N GLY A 59 10.91 -24.73 -3.38
CA GLY A 59 12.00 -25.67 -3.67
C GLY A 59 13.16 -25.58 -2.68
N ASP A 60 14.38 -25.47 -3.20
CA ASP A 60 15.60 -25.44 -2.40
C ASP A 60 15.71 -24.24 -1.46
N GLN A 61 15.09 -23.11 -1.79
CA GLN A 61 15.15 -21.91 -0.94
C GLN A 61 14.29 -22.09 0.32
N ALA A 62 13.08 -22.64 0.18
CA ALA A 62 12.24 -23.00 1.31
C ALA A 62 12.93 -24.07 2.18
N ARG A 63 13.51 -25.09 1.53
CA ARG A 63 14.29 -26.15 2.19
C ARG A 63 15.45 -25.59 3.01
N LEU A 64 16.24 -24.69 2.44
CA LEU A 64 17.40 -24.09 3.08
C LEU A 64 17.00 -23.22 4.27
N LEU A 65 15.92 -22.44 4.16
CA LEU A 65 15.45 -21.63 5.29
C LEU A 65 14.93 -22.52 6.42
N ARG A 66 14.12 -23.55 6.13
CA ARG A 66 13.66 -24.54 7.13
C ARG A 66 14.84 -25.23 7.81
N LEU A 67 15.86 -25.64 7.04
CA LEU A 67 17.08 -26.24 7.57
C LEU A 67 17.77 -25.33 8.58
N LYS A 68 17.93 -24.03 8.27
CA LYS A 68 18.53 -23.06 9.19
C LYS A 68 17.67 -22.87 10.43
N ILE A 69 16.35 -22.69 10.28
CA ILE A 69 15.43 -22.53 11.42
C ILE A 69 15.49 -23.76 12.32
N GLN A 70 15.36 -24.96 11.76
CA GLN A 70 15.47 -26.21 12.50
C GLN A 70 16.82 -26.36 13.21
N ASN A 71 17.93 -26.16 12.49
CA ASN A 71 19.26 -26.30 13.09
C ASN A 71 19.52 -25.27 14.19
N MET A 72 18.90 -24.10 14.15
CA MET A 72 19.05 -23.08 15.19
C MET A 72 18.09 -23.32 16.36
N TYR A 73 16.80 -23.50 16.07
CA TYR A 73 15.73 -23.39 17.07
C TYR A 73 15.24 -24.74 17.61
N ASP A 74 15.35 -25.84 16.86
CA ASP A 74 14.96 -27.19 17.31
C ASP A 74 16.17 -27.94 17.92
N ARG A 75 17.39 -27.65 17.46
CA ARG A 75 18.61 -28.33 17.93
C ARG A 75 19.28 -27.69 19.14
N TYR A 76 19.45 -26.38 19.15
CA TYR A 76 20.16 -25.69 20.25
C TYR A 76 19.15 -25.22 21.28
N GLY A 77 19.32 -25.50 22.57
CA GLY A 77 18.44 -24.97 23.63
C GLY A 77 18.55 -23.45 23.83
N ASN A 78 19.74 -22.91 23.57
CA ASN A 78 20.03 -21.48 23.55
C ASN A 78 20.83 -21.16 22.29
N ILE A 79 20.61 -19.98 21.70
CA ILE A 79 21.37 -19.51 20.55
C ILE A 79 22.86 -19.43 20.94
N PRO A 80 23.79 -20.12 20.24
CA PRO A 80 25.20 -20.13 20.62
C PRO A 80 25.88 -18.76 20.56
N ALA A 81 26.93 -18.55 21.36
CA ALA A 81 27.77 -17.36 21.27
C ALA A 81 28.30 -17.12 19.84
N GLY A 82 28.39 -15.85 19.47
CA GLY A 82 28.84 -15.40 18.14
C GLY A 82 27.71 -15.22 17.12
N PHE A 83 26.50 -15.71 17.36
CA PHE A 83 25.32 -15.40 16.54
C PHE A 83 24.65 -14.08 16.96
N ALA A 84 23.88 -13.48 16.05
CA ALA A 84 23.22 -12.19 16.25
C ALA A 84 22.34 -12.09 17.52
N TYR A 85 21.75 -13.21 17.96
CA TYR A 85 20.86 -13.28 19.12
C TYR A 85 21.36 -14.23 20.22
N ALA A 86 22.68 -14.40 20.33
CA ALA A 86 23.33 -15.30 21.28
C ALA A 86 22.77 -15.20 22.72
N GLY A 87 22.66 -16.35 23.38
CA GLY A 87 22.18 -16.50 24.77
C GLY A 87 20.67 -16.63 24.92
N ASN A 88 19.87 -16.21 23.94
CA ASN A 88 18.41 -16.34 23.99
C ASN A 88 17.96 -17.81 23.92
N LEU A 89 16.87 -18.13 24.63
CA LEU A 89 16.21 -19.43 24.55
C LEU A 89 15.53 -19.60 23.19
N THR A 90 15.63 -20.79 22.63
CA THR A 90 15.07 -21.15 21.32
C THR A 90 13.75 -21.91 21.40
N ASN A 91 13.41 -22.44 22.58
CA ASN A 91 12.34 -23.41 22.81
C ASN A 91 12.56 -24.79 22.16
N ALA A 92 13.81 -25.13 21.84
CA ALA A 92 14.18 -26.42 21.27
C ALA A 92 13.61 -27.62 22.04
N ASN A 93 13.04 -28.57 21.32
CA ASN A 93 12.62 -29.85 21.86
C ASN A 93 13.23 -31.07 21.14
N GLY A 94 13.96 -30.86 20.05
CA GLY A 94 14.72 -31.88 19.34
C GLY A 94 13.84 -32.88 18.58
N ASN A 95 12.61 -32.48 18.19
CA ASN A 95 11.65 -33.38 17.57
C ASN A 95 11.84 -33.52 16.05
N GLY A 96 12.75 -32.75 15.44
CA GLY A 96 13.03 -32.84 14.01
C GLY A 96 11.98 -32.14 13.14
N ARG A 97 11.19 -31.22 13.69
CA ARG A 97 10.22 -30.35 13.02
C ARG A 97 10.28 -28.95 13.61
N ILE A 98 9.74 -27.97 12.88
CA ILE A 98 9.61 -26.60 13.37
C ILE A 98 8.26 -26.46 14.05
N ASP A 99 8.24 -26.29 15.36
CA ASP A 99 7.00 -26.09 16.13
C ASP A 99 6.59 -24.62 16.23
N SER A 100 5.35 -24.36 16.64
CA SER A 100 4.82 -22.98 16.75
C SER A 100 5.68 -22.10 17.67
N LEU A 101 6.24 -22.66 18.75
CA LEU A 101 7.09 -21.91 19.69
C LEU A 101 8.47 -21.56 19.10
N GLU A 102 9.01 -22.41 18.23
CA GLU A 102 10.29 -22.20 17.55
C GLU A 102 10.12 -21.24 16.37
N ALA A 103 9.03 -21.40 15.61
CA ALA A 103 8.64 -20.48 14.55
C ALA A 103 8.39 -19.06 15.08
N ASN A 104 7.66 -18.93 16.21
CA ASN A 104 7.48 -17.64 16.89
C ASN A 104 8.81 -17.00 17.25
N LYS A 105 9.76 -17.77 17.82
CA LYS A 105 11.09 -17.22 18.16
C LYS A 105 11.86 -16.74 16.95
N TYR A 106 11.81 -17.50 15.85
CA TYR A 106 12.42 -17.06 14.61
C TYR A 106 11.77 -15.79 14.06
N THR A 107 10.43 -15.69 14.05
CA THR A 107 9.73 -14.50 13.55
C THR A 107 9.94 -13.29 14.45
N ASP A 108 9.98 -13.45 15.78
CA ASP A 108 10.33 -12.37 16.73
C ASP A 108 11.72 -11.77 16.40
N PHE A 109 12.70 -12.61 16.06
CA PHE A 109 14.01 -12.11 15.66
C PHE A 109 14.04 -11.54 14.25
N LEU A 110 13.19 -12.04 13.34
CA LEU A 110 12.99 -11.42 12.04
C LEU A 110 12.36 -10.02 12.17
N GLU A 111 11.41 -9.81 13.08
CA GLU A 111 10.88 -8.48 13.45
C GLU A 111 12.04 -7.55 13.86
N ASN A 112 12.87 -7.99 14.80
CA ASN A 112 14.04 -7.21 15.25
C ASN A 112 15.03 -6.89 14.11
N GLU A 113 15.18 -7.78 13.12
CA GLU A 113 15.99 -7.52 11.93
C GLU A 113 15.41 -6.41 11.05
N LEU A 114 14.08 -6.37 10.86
CA LEU A 114 13.39 -5.34 10.09
C LEU A 114 13.36 -4.00 10.82
N GLU A 115 13.22 -4.00 12.14
CA GLU A 115 13.22 -2.77 12.95
C GLU A 115 14.65 -2.23 13.18
N GLY A 116 15.68 -3.00 12.83
CA GLY A 116 17.08 -2.64 13.03
C GLY A 116 17.49 -2.61 14.52
N ILE A 117 16.84 -3.39 15.38
CA ILE A 117 17.02 -3.40 16.86
C ILE A 117 18.04 -4.47 17.29
N ARG A 118 18.96 -4.88 16.42
CA ARG A 118 20.02 -5.84 16.80
C ARG A 118 20.72 -5.38 18.08
N PHE A 119 20.73 -6.24 19.10
CA PHE A 119 21.36 -6.00 20.42
C PHE A 119 20.77 -4.84 21.25
N GLY A 120 19.49 -4.52 21.11
CA GLY A 120 18.81 -3.56 22.01
C GLY A 120 19.28 -2.10 21.86
N GLY A 121 19.93 -1.77 20.74
CA GLY A 121 20.19 -0.38 20.36
C GLY A 121 18.91 0.32 19.88
N ALA A 122 18.90 1.66 19.86
CA ALA A 122 17.77 2.43 19.37
C ALA A 122 17.42 2.00 17.93
N GLY A 123 16.18 1.54 17.70
CA GLY A 123 15.68 1.06 16.41
C GLY A 123 15.86 2.10 15.31
N THR A 124 16.96 1.98 14.57
CA THR A 124 17.26 2.87 13.45
C THR A 124 16.39 2.59 12.23
N GLY A 125 15.67 1.45 12.26
CA GLY A 125 14.96 0.87 11.14
C GLY A 125 15.90 0.34 10.06
N ILE A 126 15.43 -0.63 9.26
CA ILE A 126 16.12 -0.93 8.00
C ILE A 126 15.71 0.08 6.93
N GLU A 127 16.69 0.56 6.19
CA GLU A 127 16.46 1.41 5.02
C GLU A 127 16.09 0.51 3.83
N VAL A 128 14.89 0.71 3.30
CA VAL A 128 14.36 0.02 2.13
C VAL A 128 13.90 1.09 1.15
N ARG A 129 14.51 1.11 -0.03
CA ARG A 129 14.23 2.10 -1.08
C ARG A 129 14.42 3.55 -0.57
N TYR A 130 13.34 4.23 -0.23
CA TYR A 130 13.29 5.61 0.28
C TYR A 130 12.65 5.72 1.67
N VAL A 131 12.34 4.60 2.32
CA VAL A 131 11.76 4.54 3.66
C VAL A 131 12.65 3.82 4.67
N LYS A 132 12.39 4.08 5.95
CA LYS A 132 12.85 3.29 7.09
C LYS A 132 11.68 2.53 7.66
N ILE A 133 11.83 1.22 7.75
CA ILE A 133 10.90 0.35 8.49
C ILE A 133 11.29 0.41 9.96
N ASP A 134 10.44 0.96 10.83
CA ASP A 134 10.78 1.16 12.25
C ASP A 134 9.89 0.40 13.23
N ARG A 135 8.77 -0.17 12.77
CA ARG A 135 8.00 -1.19 13.49
C ARG A 135 7.58 -2.28 12.51
N ALA A 136 7.76 -3.54 12.84
CA ALA A 136 7.37 -4.65 11.99
C ALA A 136 6.85 -5.79 12.85
N ASP A 137 5.70 -6.31 12.47
CA ASP A 137 5.00 -7.37 13.19
C ASP A 137 4.51 -8.42 12.19
N ILE A 138 4.41 -9.68 12.61
CA ILE A 138 3.58 -10.64 11.87
C ILE A 138 2.13 -10.11 11.77
N ILE A 139 1.44 -10.38 10.66
CA ILE A 139 0.09 -9.79 10.37
C ILE A 139 -0.90 -9.96 11.54
N GLU A 140 -0.89 -11.11 12.21
CA GLU A 140 -1.78 -11.40 13.35
C GLU A 140 -0.99 -11.56 14.65
N LYS A 141 -0.21 -10.55 15.03
CA LYS A 141 0.55 -10.57 16.29
C LYS A 141 -0.36 -10.83 17.49
N GLY A 142 0.07 -11.75 18.35
CA GLY A 142 -0.72 -12.25 19.48
C GLY A 142 -1.61 -13.46 19.16
N PHE A 143 -1.71 -13.88 17.90
CA PHE A 143 -2.28 -15.16 17.49
C PHE A 143 -1.19 -16.18 17.14
N PRO A 144 -1.53 -17.47 16.96
CA PRO A 144 -0.57 -18.47 16.50
C PRO A 144 0.05 -18.09 15.14
N VAL A 145 1.38 -18.27 15.03
CA VAL A 145 2.20 -17.86 13.87
C VAL A 145 1.75 -18.48 12.54
N GLU A 146 1.02 -19.59 12.58
CA GLU A 146 0.41 -20.27 11.43
C GLU A 146 -0.62 -19.40 10.72
N ARG A 147 -1.16 -18.37 11.38
CA ARG A 147 -2.04 -17.40 10.72
C ARG A 147 -1.27 -16.41 9.86
N SER A 148 0.00 -16.19 10.17
CA SER A 148 0.90 -15.27 9.43
C SER A 148 2.01 -16.00 8.68
N SER A 149 2.01 -17.33 8.68
CA SER A 149 2.96 -18.15 7.93
C SER A 149 2.31 -19.43 7.40
N GLU A 150 2.69 -19.83 6.19
CA GLU A 150 2.25 -21.07 5.55
C GLU A 150 3.47 -21.97 5.31
N GLY A 151 3.37 -23.26 5.63
CA GLY A 151 4.47 -24.21 5.45
C GLY A 151 5.69 -23.93 6.32
N LEU A 152 5.58 -23.15 7.39
CA LEU A 152 6.63 -22.99 8.39
C LEU A 152 6.45 -24.01 9.53
N VAL A 153 5.32 -23.96 10.24
CA VAL A 153 5.07 -24.82 11.40
C VAL A 153 4.68 -26.24 10.98
N GLY A 154 5.14 -27.23 11.74
CA GLY A 154 4.91 -28.66 11.49
C GLY A 154 5.76 -29.23 10.36
N THR A 155 6.59 -28.40 9.73
CA THR A 155 7.45 -28.77 8.59
C THR A 155 8.89 -29.05 9.02
N ASN A 156 9.69 -29.61 8.11
CA ASN A 156 11.12 -29.83 8.32
C ASN A 156 11.90 -29.61 7.01
N GLN A 157 13.21 -29.84 7.05
CA GLN A 157 14.11 -29.73 5.89
C GLN A 157 13.79 -30.65 4.70
N THR A 158 12.82 -31.58 4.80
CA THR A 158 12.40 -32.46 3.69
C THR A 158 11.00 -32.13 3.16
N SER A 159 10.29 -31.20 3.81
CA SER A 159 8.97 -30.74 3.37
C SER A 159 9.05 -30.04 2.02
N SER A 160 8.19 -30.45 1.09
CA SER A 160 8.09 -29.88 -0.27
C SER A 160 7.08 -28.75 -0.40
N GLU A 161 6.33 -28.46 0.67
CA GLU A 161 5.35 -27.36 0.71
C GLU A 161 6.04 -26.02 0.47
N LEU A 162 5.33 -25.07 -0.14
CA LEU A 162 5.79 -23.68 -0.23
C LEU A 162 5.97 -23.12 1.18
N LEU A 163 6.84 -22.13 1.35
CA LEU A 163 7.04 -21.44 2.61
C LEU A 163 6.65 -19.98 2.42
N GLU A 164 5.61 -19.54 3.11
CA GLU A 164 5.15 -18.15 3.12
C GLU A 164 5.28 -17.54 4.51
N ILE A 165 5.75 -16.30 4.58
CA ILE A 165 5.82 -15.52 5.82
C ILE A 165 5.29 -14.12 5.52
N ARG A 166 4.33 -13.66 6.32
CA ARG A 166 3.61 -12.40 6.09
C ARG A 166 3.75 -11.45 7.29
N PHE A 167 4.14 -10.22 7.00
CA PHE A 167 4.38 -9.15 7.97
C PHE A 167 3.57 -7.91 7.59
N ILE A 168 3.19 -7.15 8.61
CA ILE A 168 2.85 -5.73 8.52
C ILE A 168 4.00 -4.90 9.07
N PHE A 169 4.18 -3.70 8.56
CA PHE A 169 5.19 -2.80 9.08
C PHE A 169 4.75 -1.34 9.01
N ASN A 170 5.34 -0.51 9.87
CA ASN A 170 5.28 0.94 9.76
C ASN A 170 6.55 1.44 9.09
N ALA A 171 6.38 2.48 8.30
CA ALA A 171 7.46 3.09 7.54
C ALA A 171 7.38 4.61 7.55
N LYS A 172 8.56 5.22 7.50
CA LYS A 172 8.74 6.67 7.35
C LYS A 172 9.76 6.99 6.28
N THR A 173 9.53 8.05 5.51
CA THR A 173 10.49 8.50 4.49
C THR A 173 11.83 8.90 5.10
N ILE A 174 12.94 8.51 4.46
CA ILE A 174 14.31 8.83 4.91
C ILE A 174 14.60 10.33 4.80
N SER A 175 14.16 10.94 3.70
CA SER A 175 14.43 12.32 3.31
C SER A 175 13.38 12.77 2.29
N GLU A 176 13.11 14.06 2.20
CA GLU A 176 12.25 14.66 1.16
C GLU A 176 12.88 14.60 -0.24
N ASN A 177 14.15 14.23 -0.37
CA ASN A 177 14.79 14.01 -1.66
C ASN A 177 15.74 12.83 -1.55
N TRP A 178 15.41 11.77 -2.30
CA TRP A 178 16.14 10.52 -2.20
C TRP A 178 16.14 9.78 -3.53
N ARG A 179 17.32 9.37 -4.01
CA ARG A 179 17.44 8.52 -5.19
C ARG A 179 17.70 7.09 -4.73
N PHE A 180 16.86 6.17 -5.17
CA PHE A 180 16.92 4.78 -4.71
C PHE A 180 16.87 3.78 -5.87
N ARG A 181 17.30 2.57 -5.55
CA ARG A 181 17.19 1.39 -6.42
C ARG A 181 16.00 0.57 -5.97
N PHE A 182 15.30 -0.03 -6.93
CA PHE A 182 14.18 -0.94 -6.66
C PHE A 182 14.60 -2.35 -6.20
N SER A 183 15.87 -2.57 -5.84
CA SER A 183 16.35 -3.92 -5.49
C SER A 183 16.01 -4.27 -4.04
N ASP A 184 15.15 -5.26 -3.82
CA ASP A 184 14.75 -5.80 -2.51
C ASP A 184 15.75 -6.79 -1.89
N VAL A 185 17.03 -6.71 -2.27
CA VAL A 185 18.07 -7.60 -1.72
C VAL A 185 18.15 -7.51 -0.19
N VAL A 186 17.89 -6.32 0.37
CA VAL A 186 17.87 -6.11 1.83
C VAL A 186 16.75 -6.92 2.50
N LEU A 187 15.55 -6.94 1.90
CA LEU A 187 14.39 -7.69 2.41
C LEU A 187 14.59 -9.20 2.27
N ALA A 188 15.15 -9.68 1.14
CA ALA A 188 15.52 -11.09 0.98
C ALA A 188 16.59 -11.53 1.99
N ASN A 189 17.58 -10.66 2.24
CA ASN A 189 18.63 -10.93 3.23
C ASN A 189 18.09 -10.98 4.67
N ALA A 190 17.03 -10.24 5.00
CA ALA A 190 16.46 -10.20 6.35
C ALA A 190 16.12 -11.61 6.89
N LEU A 191 15.53 -12.47 6.04
CA LEU A 191 15.21 -13.87 6.36
C LEU A 191 16.42 -14.68 6.85
N HIS A 192 17.60 -14.39 6.32
CA HIS A 192 18.81 -15.12 6.66
C HIS A 192 19.67 -14.41 7.70
N ARG A 193 19.56 -13.08 7.77
CA ARG A 193 20.33 -12.22 8.67
C ARG A 193 20.16 -12.56 10.15
N VAL A 194 19.03 -13.16 10.53
CA VAL A 194 18.79 -13.72 11.87
C VAL A 194 19.88 -14.73 12.29
N PHE A 195 20.46 -15.44 11.31
CA PHE A 195 21.53 -16.43 11.52
C PHE A 195 22.94 -15.85 11.28
N ASP A 196 23.10 -14.53 11.25
CA ASP A 196 24.41 -13.92 11.11
C ASP A 196 25.32 -14.34 12.24
N MET A 197 26.48 -14.87 11.88
CA MET A 197 27.54 -15.19 12.82
C MET A 197 28.64 -14.16 12.71
N ARG A 198 28.87 -13.43 13.79
CA ARG A 198 30.03 -12.56 13.98
C ARG A 198 30.53 -12.69 15.40
N GLN A 199 31.64 -13.39 15.56
CA GLN A 199 32.35 -13.47 16.82
C GLN A 199 33.58 -12.57 16.70
N ALA A 200 33.58 -11.44 17.39
CA ALA A 200 34.73 -10.54 17.47
C ALA A 200 35.02 -10.27 18.94
N GLN A 201 36.20 -10.67 19.41
CA GLN A 201 36.52 -10.64 20.83
C GLN A 201 37.89 -10.00 21.06
N GLN A 202 38.04 -9.41 22.24
CA GLN A 202 39.32 -8.98 22.79
C GLN A 202 39.87 -10.07 23.71
N VAL A 203 41.18 -10.14 23.91
CA VAL A 203 41.82 -11.25 24.66
C VAL A 203 41.28 -11.40 26.09
N SER A 204 40.69 -10.34 26.68
CA SER A 204 40.02 -10.36 27.98
C SER A 204 38.52 -10.60 27.97
N THR A 205 37.83 -10.55 26.82
CA THR A 205 36.37 -10.72 26.78
C THR A 205 36.02 -12.19 26.78
N PHE A 206 35.42 -12.68 27.86
CA PHE A 206 34.87 -14.03 27.89
C PHE A 206 33.62 -14.13 27.00
N PRO A 207 33.46 -15.20 26.20
CA PRO A 207 34.43 -16.29 26.01
C PRO A 207 35.44 -15.97 24.90
N TRP A 208 36.71 -15.63 25.21
CA TRP A 208 37.77 -15.41 24.20
C TRP A 208 37.95 -16.71 23.40
N PRO A 209 38.04 -16.66 22.07
CA PRO A 209 37.76 -17.82 21.27
C PRO A 209 38.95 -18.77 21.22
N LEU A 210 40.15 -18.40 21.67
CA LEU A 210 41.36 -19.24 21.69
C LEU A 210 41.77 -19.55 23.13
N LEU A 211 41.94 -20.82 23.49
CA LEU A 211 42.26 -21.22 24.87
C LEU A 211 43.70 -20.89 25.29
N GLN A 212 43.89 -20.51 26.55
CA GLN A 212 45.21 -20.43 27.18
C GLN A 212 45.67 -21.85 27.59
N GLU A 213 46.21 -22.60 26.65
CA GLU A 213 46.70 -23.96 26.88
C GLU A 213 48.01 -24.25 26.14
N ASN A 214 48.70 -25.32 26.51
CA ASN A 214 49.91 -25.83 25.84
C ASN A 214 50.97 -24.75 25.51
N GLY A 215 51.23 -23.83 26.44
CA GLY A 215 52.26 -22.79 26.29
C GLY A 215 51.76 -21.45 25.71
N TRP A 216 50.45 -21.32 25.48
CA TRP A 216 49.82 -20.04 25.14
C TRP A 216 49.36 -19.30 26.40
N HIS A 217 49.70 -18.01 26.48
CA HIS A 217 49.46 -17.15 27.63
C HIS A 217 48.84 -15.83 27.19
N THR A 218 47.95 -15.27 28.02
CA THR A 218 47.52 -13.89 27.84
C THR A 218 48.47 -12.95 28.56
N VAL A 219 49.03 -12.00 27.82
CA VAL A 219 50.03 -11.04 28.30
C VAL A 219 49.67 -9.62 27.88
N LEU A 220 50.21 -8.63 28.59
CA LEU A 220 50.07 -7.22 28.22
C LEU A 220 51.07 -6.86 27.10
N TYR A 221 50.66 -6.07 26.12
CA TYR A 221 51.59 -5.52 25.15
C TYR A 221 51.98 -4.07 25.51
N SER A 222 53.00 -3.52 24.85
CA SER A 222 53.55 -2.18 25.17
C SER A 222 52.56 -1.04 24.96
N ASP A 223 51.49 -1.27 24.20
CA ASP A 223 50.38 -0.33 24.00
C ASP A 223 49.26 -0.48 25.05
N GLY A 224 49.47 -1.30 26.08
CA GLY A 224 48.51 -1.52 27.18
C GLY A 224 47.36 -2.46 26.83
N LEU A 225 47.32 -3.02 25.61
CA LEU A 225 46.31 -3.98 25.19
C LEU A 225 46.80 -5.41 25.45
N LEU A 226 45.86 -6.33 25.71
CA LEU A 226 46.17 -7.73 25.89
C LEU A 226 46.41 -8.44 24.55
N ALA A 227 47.36 -9.37 24.55
CA ALA A 227 47.68 -10.24 23.44
C ALA A 227 47.78 -11.69 23.94
N LEU A 228 47.40 -12.64 23.09
CA LEU A 228 47.74 -14.04 23.25
C LEU A 228 49.17 -14.26 22.73
N TRP A 229 50.02 -14.88 23.53
CA TRP A 229 51.43 -15.05 23.26
C TRP A 229 51.85 -16.47 23.55
N HIS A 230 52.56 -17.12 22.62
CA HIS A 230 53.23 -18.37 22.94
C HIS A 230 54.66 -18.04 23.38
N GLY A 231 55.02 -18.44 24.60
CA GLY A 231 56.36 -18.23 25.08
C GLY A 231 56.54 -18.45 26.57
N ASN A 232 57.78 -18.42 27.03
CA ASN A 232 58.11 -18.73 28.41
C ASN A 232 57.85 -17.51 29.30
N LEU A 233 56.82 -17.60 30.15
CA LEU A 233 56.41 -16.53 31.07
C LEU A 233 57.55 -16.02 31.97
N SER A 234 58.56 -16.84 32.29
CA SER A 234 59.71 -16.40 33.10
C SER A 234 60.60 -15.37 32.38
N THR A 235 60.54 -15.32 31.05
CA THR A 235 61.32 -14.39 30.22
C THR A 235 60.54 -13.13 29.84
N TYR A 236 59.23 -13.13 30.09
CA TYR A 236 58.35 -12.06 29.67
C TYR A 236 58.48 -10.83 30.57
N ASN A 237 58.63 -9.67 29.95
CA ASN A 237 58.67 -8.38 30.63
C ASN A 237 57.56 -7.46 30.08
N PRO A 238 56.57 -7.06 30.88
CA PRO A 238 55.49 -6.20 30.40
C PRO A 238 55.96 -4.81 29.94
N ALA A 239 57.10 -4.31 30.44
CA ALA A 239 57.67 -3.04 29.98
C ALA A 239 58.41 -3.17 28.64
N ASN A 240 58.81 -4.39 28.26
CA ASN A 240 59.42 -4.69 26.96
C ASN A 240 58.99 -6.08 26.45
N PRO A 241 57.76 -6.25 25.96
CA PRO A 241 57.23 -7.56 25.58
C PRO A 241 58.08 -8.29 24.53
N ALA A 242 58.73 -7.56 23.62
CA ALA A 242 59.61 -8.10 22.60
C ALA A 242 60.91 -8.74 23.16
N SER A 243 61.22 -8.56 24.45
CA SER A 243 62.31 -9.28 25.11
C SER A 243 61.95 -10.69 25.58
N GLY A 244 60.66 -11.05 25.60
CA GLY A 244 60.23 -12.41 25.90
C GLY A 244 60.82 -13.41 24.90
N ARG A 245 60.93 -14.68 25.28
CA ARG A 245 61.46 -15.77 24.46
C ARG A 245 60.55 -16.99 24.60
N TYR A 246 60.39 -17.76 23.53
CA TYR A 246 59.72 -19.06 23.60
C TYR A 246 60.68 -20.19 23.93
N ASP A 247 60.13 -21.29 24.41
CA ASP A 247 60.88 -22.51 24.69
C ASP A 247 61.22 -23.23 23.37
N ASN A 248 62.48 -23.61 23.22
CA ASN A 248 62.99 -24.31 22.05
C ASN A 248 62.56 -25.78 22.04
N SER A 249 62.50 -26.42 20.87
CA SER A 249 62.07 -27.83 20.70
C SER A 249 60.65 -28.08 21.24
N THR A 250 59.76 -27.13 21.05
CA THR A 250 58.37 -27.21 21.53
C THR A 250 57.36 -27.21 20.39
N THR A 251 56.23 -27.87 20.63
CA THR A 251 55.03 -27.73 19.80
C THR A 251 53.90 -27.25 20.70
N ALA A 252 53.51 -25.99 20.51
CA ALA A 252 52.46 -25.33 21.27
C ALA A 252 51.22 -25.19 20.39
N THR A 253 50.15 -25.89 20.74
CA THR A 253 48.87 -25.82 20.03
C THR A 253 47.81 -25.26 20.96
N ASP A 254 47.06 -24.27 20.52
CA ASP A 254 45.81 -23.90 21.20
C ASP A 254 44.63 -24.60 20.53
N ARG A 255 43.43 -24.34 21.04
CA ARG A 255 42.18 -24.73 20.39
C ARG A 255 41.19 -23.59 20.52
N THR A 256 40.35 -23.42 19.51
CA THR A 256 39.22 -22.51 19.66
C THR A 256 38.10 -23.09 20.51
N VAL A 257 37.53 -22.30 21.42
CA VAL A 257 36.25 -22.56 22.09
C VAL A 257 35.29 -21.43 21.75
N THR A 258 34.12 -21.79 21.23
CA THR A 258 33.09 -20.82 20.83
C THR A 258 32.18 -20.46 21.99
N ASP A 259 31.72 -21.43 22.80
CA ASP A 259 30.85 -21.17 23.95
C ASP A 259 30.98 -22.24 25.03
N ALA A 260 31.55 -21.88 26.19
CA ALA A 260 31.65 -22.79 27.33
C ALA A 260 30.30 -23.02 28.05
N PHE A 261 29.32 -22.12 27.87
CA PHE A 261 28.02 -22.14 28.56
C PHE A 261 27.01 -23.08 27.88
N VAL A 262 27.09 -23.19 26.55
CA VAL A 262 26.25 -24.11 25.73
C VAL A 262 26.98 -25.43 25.43
N GLY A 263 28.21 -25.60 25.92
CA GLY A 263 29.01 -26.81 25.72
C GLY A 263 29.48 -27.03 24.28
N THR A 264 29.46 -25.99 23.44
CA THR A 264 29.89 -26.06 22.04
C THR A 264 31.34 -25.60 21.92
N THR A 265 32.19 -26.49 21.46
CA THR A 265 33.62 -26.24 21.23
C THR A 265 33.92 -26.07 19.74
N TRP A 266 32.95 -25.64 18.94
CA TRP A 266 33.05 -25.56 17.48
C TRP A 266 32.23 -24.40 16.95
N THR A 267 32.70 -23.84 15.84
CA THR A 267 32.04 -22.79 15.06
C THR A 267 31.11 -23.44 14.05
N ASP A 268 29.85 -23.00 13.99
CA ASP A 268 28.86 -23.57 13.08
C ASP A 268 28.73 -22.73 11.80
N LEU A 269 29.49 -23.10 10.77
CA LEU A 269 29.44 -22.43 9.47
C LEU A 269 28.31 -22.94 8.57
N GLN A 270 27.39 -23.77 9.08
CA GLN A 270 26.23 -24.27 8.31
C GLN A 270 25.24 -23.16 7.96
N PHE A 271 25.25 -22.06 8.73
CA PHE A 271 24.37 -20.92 8.51
C PHE A 271 24.95 -19.89 7.56
N ALA A 272 26.28 -19.84 7.44
CA ALA A 272 26.99 -18.82 6.69
C ALA A 272 26.78 -18.98 5.18
N THR A 273 26.87 -17.86 4.46
CA THR A 273 26.96 -17.85 2.98
C THR A 273 28.40 -17.80 2.50
N TRP A 274 29.25 -17.09 3.24
CA TRP A 274 30.69 -17.07 3.10
C TRP A 274 31.28 -16.87 4.48
N ALA A 275 32.55 -17.19 4.67
CA ALA A 275 33.19 -17.07 5.98
C ALA A 275 34.65 -16.65 5.86
N ASN A 276 35.08 -15.78 6.77
CA ASN A 276 36.48 -15.43 6.95
C ASN A 276 36.86 -15.39 8.44
N VAL A 277 38.15 -15.55 8.69
CA VAL A 277 38.75 -15.38 10.02
C VAL A 277 39.81 -14.32 9.92
N THR A 278 39.85 -13.43 10.90
CA THR A 278 40.80 -12.32 10.95
C THR A 278 41.41 -12.21 12.33
N PHE A 279 42.67 -11.81 12.39
CA PHE A 279 43.33 -11.38 13.63
C PHE A 279 44.50 -10.47 13.30
N ALA A 280 45.06 -9.80 14.31
CA ALA A 280 46.30 -9.05 14.16
C ALA A 280 47.41 -9.78 14.91
N TYR A 281 48.62 -9.80 14.35
CA TYR A 281 49.77 -10.42 14.98
C TYR A 281 51.02 -9.53 14.91
N ASN A 282 51.93 -9.72 15.87
CA ASN A 282 53.25 -9.10 15.91
C ASN A 282 54.26 -10.14 16.39
N GLY A 283 55.48 -10.16 15.86
CA GLY A 283 56.52 -11.05 16.35
C GLY A 283 57.35 -11.70 15.26
N SER A 284 58.24 -12.59 15.70
CA SER A 284 59.17 -13.28 14.82
C SER A 284 59.59 -14.63 15.40
N VAL A 285 60.11 -15.47 14.52
CA VAL A 285 60.78 -16.73 14.85
C VAL A 285 62.30 -16.54 14.85
N ALA A 286 63.03 -17.45 15.49
CA ALA A 286 64.48 -17.37 15.61
C ALA A 286 65.18 -17.81 14.30
N ASP A 287 64.61 -18.76 13.59
CA ASP A 287 65.10 -19.25 12.30
C ASP A 287 63.97 -19.87 11.45
N ALA A 288 64.35 -20.56 10.37
CA ALA A 288 63.41 -21.12 9.39
C ALA A 288 62.79 -22.47 9.79
N GLY A 289 63.30 -23.14 10.83
CA GLY A 289 62.71 -24.36 11.38
C GLY A 289 61.52 -24.08 12.30
N ASP A 290 61.47 -22.86 12.83
CA ASP A 290 60.41 -22.35 13.69
C ASP A 290 59.29 -21.68 12.88
N ARG A 291 58.03 -21.94 13.24
CA ARG A 291 56.86 -21.43 12.49
C ARG A 291 55.59 -21.40 13.31
N LEU A 292 54.67 -20.52 12.91
CA LEU A 292 53.30 -20.48 13.38
C LEU A 292 52.35 -20.70 12.20
N ARG A 293 51.42 -21.66 12.34
CA ARG A 293 50.37 -21.93 11.36
C ARG A 293 48.99 -21.72 11.97
N PHE A 294 48.07 -21.26 11.14
CA PHE A 294 46.65 -21.28 11.47
C PHE A 294 46.01 -22.50 10.79
N GLN A 295 45.27 -23.30 11.55
CA GLN A 295 44.75 -24.58 11.09
C GLN A 295 43.26 -24.72 11.39
N ILE A 296 42.58 -25.52 10.59
CA ILE A 296 41.16 -25.83 10.73
C ILE A 296 40.92 -27.34 10.79
N ALA A 297 39.93 -27.76 11.58
CA ALA A 297 39.45 -29.13 11.64
C ALA A 297 37.92 -29.17 11.54
N THR A 298 37.38 -30.22 10.93
CA THR A 298 35.94 -30.34 10.65
C THR A 298 35.30 -31.47 11.46
N ALA A 299 33.99 -31.35 11.71
CA ALA A 299 33.17 -32.39 12.33
C ALA A 299 33.14 -33.67 11.49
N PRO A 300 32.82 -34.86 12.07
CA PRO A 300 32.44 -35.10 13.46
C PRO A 300 33.60 -35.35 14.41
N GLY A 301 34.80 -35.68 13.90
CA GLY A 301 35.94 -36.07 14.71
C GLY A 301 36.82 -34.92 15.19
N TYR A 302 36.98 -33.86 14.39
CA TYR A 302 37.96 -32.78 14.64
C TYR A 302 39.41 -33.28 14.85
N ASN A 303 39.74 -34.44 14.26
CA ASN A 303 41.03 -35.11 14.44
C ASN A 303 42.04 -34.80 13.33
N VAL A 304 41.56 -34.30 12.18
CA VAL A 304 42.39 -33.95 11.03
C VAL A 304 42.45 -32.43 10.95
N TRP A 305 43.67 -31.90 10.98
CA TRP A 305 43.95 -30.47 10.92
C TRP A 305 44.56 -30.10 9.58
N THR A 306 43.94 -29.15 8.90
CA THR A 306 44.37 -28.61 7.61
C THR A 306 45.00 -27.25 7.81
N ASP A 307 46.18 -27.03 7.22
CA ASP A 307 46.86 -25.73 7.20
C ASP A 307 46.08 -24.74 6.32
N LEU A 308 45.81 -23.56 6.86
CA LEU A 308 45.16 -22.46 6.13
C LEU A 308 46.21 -21.51 5.56
N GLN A 309 45.93 -21.00 4.37
CA GLN A 309 46.70 -19.92 3.73
C GLN A 309 46.00 -18.59 3.98
N ASP A 310 46.78 -17.56 4.32
CA ASP A 310 46.25 -16.21 4.37
C ASP A 310 45.99 -15.65 2.96
N ASN A 311 45.37 -14.47 2.87
CA ASN A 311 45.12 -13.82 1.58
C ASN A 311 46.40 -13.41 0.81
N ALA A 312 47.58 -13.42 1.45
CA ALA A 312 48.87 -13.21 0.79
C ALA A 312 49.47 -14.52 0.26
N GLY A 313 48.86 -15.68 0.57
CA GLY A 313 49.32 -17.01 0.19
C GLY A 313 50.27 -17.65 1.20
N ASP A 314 50.48 -17.01 2.36
CA ASP A 314 51.40 -17.47 3.39
C ASP A 314 50.72 -18.56 4.24
N VAL A 315 51.33 -19.75 4.32
CA VAL A 315 50.93 -20.83 5.25
C VAL A 315 51.54 -20.60 6.64
N ASP A 316 52.82 -20.24 6.65
CA ASP A 316 53.58 -19.90 7.84
C ASP A 316 53.54 -18.38 8.03
N LEU A 317 53.12 -17.89 9.19
CA LEU A 317 53.02 -16.45 9.41
C LEU A 317 54.41 -15.80 9.33
N PRO A 318 54.61 -14.80 8.44
CA PRO A 318 55.91 -14.17 8.30
C PRO A 318 56.24 -13.27 9.49
N ALA A 319 57.53 -13.12 9.80
CA ALA A 319 57.98 -12.22 10.86
C ALA A 319 57.60 -10.76 10.55
N THR A 320 57.18 -10.02 11.57
CA THR A 320 56.84 -8.60 11.47
C THR A 320 57.21 -7.87 12.78
N PRO A 321 57.86 -6.68 12.70
CA PRO A 321 58.22 -5.88 13.87
C PRO A 321 57.04 -5.03 14.41
N SER A 322 55.92 -5.03 13.69
CA SER A 322 54.72 -4.25 14.01
C SER A 322 53.46 -5.08 13.83
N TRP A 323 52.37 -4.70 14.50
CA TRP A 323 51.07 -5.34 14.35
C TRP A 323 50.60 -5.36 12.89
N ARG A 324 50.51 -6.57 12.31
CA ARG A 324 50.00 -6.83 10.96
C ARG A 324 48.63 -7.52 11.06
N PRO A 325 47.57 -7.00 10.42
CA PRO A 325 46.32 -7.74 10.28
C PRO A 325 46.49 -8.88 9.26
N VAL A 326 45.84 -10.01 9.52
CA VAL A 326 45.77 -11.15 8.61
C VAL A 326 44.33 -11.58 8.42
N VAL A 327 44.04 -12.08 7.22
CA VAL A 327 42.70 -12.54 6.82
C VAL A 327 42.85 -13.91 6.16
N TYR A 328 42.07 -14.86 6.66
CA TYR A 328 41.93 -16.22 6.12
C TYR A 328 40.54 -16.38 5.53
N ASN A 329 40.46 -16.70 4.23
CA ASN A 329 39.20 -17.06 3.60
C ASN A 329 38.89 -18.55 3.86
N VAL A 330 37.82 -18.82 4.61
CA VAL A 330 37.41 -20.18 4.99
C VAL A 330 36.06 -20.55 4.36
N THR A 331 35.69 -19.87 3.27
CA THR A 331 34.40 -20.07 2.58
C THR A 331 34.22 -21.50 2.06
N SER A 332 35.30 -22.21 1.72
CA SER A 332 35.25 -23.62 1.31
C SER A 332 34.76 -24.57 2.41
N PHE A 333 34.74 -24.12 3.67
CA PHE A 333 34.27 -24.87 4.82
C PHE A 333 32.84 -24.48 5.27
N VAL A 334 32.18 -23.56 4.54
CA VAL A 334 30.76 -23.26 4.74
C VAL A 334 29.93 -24.54 4.54
N GLY A 335 28.88 -24.70 5.36
CA GLY A 335 28.12 -25.95 5.41
C GLY A 335 28.66 -26.98 6.40
N GLN A 336 29.76 -26.69 7.10
CA GLN A 336 30.37 -27.58 8.09
C GLN A 336 30.48 -26.94 9.47
N ARG A 337 30.60 -27.79 10.50
CA ARG A 337 31.02 -27.37 11.85
C ARG A 337 32.53 -27.51 11.96
N VAL A 338 33.21 -26.47 12.42
CA VAL A 338 34.66 -26.36 12.37
C VAL A 338 35.28 -25.97 13.71
N ARG A 339 36.56 -26.30 13.89
CA ARG A 339 37.42 -25.80 14.97
C ARG A 339 38.64 -25.15 14.34
N PHE A 340 39.14 -24.11 14.96
CA PHE A 340 40.42 -23.50 14.57
C PHE A 340 41.47 -23.73 15.64
N ARG A 341 42.74 -23.65 15.24
CA ARG A 341 43.87 -23.55 16.15
C ARG A 341 45.03 -22.82 15.52
N LEU A 342 45.85 -22.26 16.39
CA LEU A 342 47.21 -21.85 16.19
C LEU A 342 48.13 -23.01 16.57
N ASN A 343 49.04 -23.35 15.65
CA ASN A 343 50.04 -24.38 15.83
C ASN A 343 51.42 -23.75 15.68
N PHE A 344 52.07 -23.49 16.81
CA PHE A 344 53.45 -23.07 16.85
C PHE A 344 54.35 -24.30 16.98
N THR A 345 55.33 -24.43 16.10
CA THR A 345 56.36 -25.47 16.17
C THR A 345 57.72 -24.80 16.14
N SER A 346 58.57 -25.15 17.10
CA SER A 346 59.98 -24.78 17.11
C SER A 346 60.86 -26.02 16.97
N ASP A 347 61.93 -25.90 16.19
CA ASP A 347 62.94 -26.95 16.09
C ASP A 347 63.87 -26.92 17.32
N ALA A 348 64.96 -27.68 17.36
CA ALA A 348 65.86 -27.66 18.54
C ALA A 348 67.01 -26.64 18.37
N ALA A 349 66.87 -25.67 17.48
CA ALA A 349 67.86 -24.64 17.15
C ALA A 349 67.25 -23.24 17.33
N GLY A 350 68.03 -22.33 17.92
CA GLY A 350 67.59 -20.94 18.12
C GLY A 350 66.49 -20.76 19.18
N ASN A 351 66.56 -19.69 19.95
CA ASN A 351 65.43 -19.23 20.79
C ASN A 351 65.48 -17.72 21.02
N GLY A 352 66.18 -16.99 20.14
CA GLY A 352 66.51 -15.58 20.32
C GLY A 352 65.38 -14.60 19.95
N ALA A 353 64.22 -15.11 19.57
CA ALA A 353 63.08 -14.33 19.11
C ALA A 353 61.91 -14.39 20.10
N PRO A 354 61.01 -13.39 20.08
CA PRO A 354 59.90 -13.35 20.99
C PRO A 354 58.74 -14.28 20.63
N GLY A 355 58.76 -14.97 19.49
CA GLY A 355 57.59 -15.70 19.02
C GLY A 355 56.51 -14.73 18.54
N PHE A 356 55.25 -15.15 18.58
CA PHE A 356 54.12 -14.36 18.07
C PHE A 356 53.15 -13.93 19.17
N PHE A 357 52.74 -12.67 19.08
CA PHE A 357 51.65 -12.06 19.84
C PHE A 357 50.44 -11.89 18.92
N ILE A 358 49.24 -12.25 19.38
CA ILE A 358 48.01 -12.26 18.58
C ILE A 358 46.89 -11.55 19.35
N ARG A 359 46.08 -10.76 18.65
CA ARG A 359 44.92 -10.07 19.21
C ARG A 359 43.84 -9.81 18.17
N ASN A 360 42.70 -9.28 18.60
CA ASN A 360 41.56 -8.92 17.73
C ASN A 360 41.09 -10.09 16.87
N PHE A 361 41.03 -11.29 17.45
CA PHE A 361 40.55 -12.47 16.73
C PHE A 361 39.05 -12.32 16.46
N ALA A 362 38.67 -12.48 15.19
CA ALA A 362 37.30 -12.42 14.76
C ALA A 362 36.98 -13.44 13.69
N ILE A 363 35.86 -14.13 13.85
CA ILE A 363 35.24 -15.00 12.86
C ILE A 363 34.01 -14.28 12.33
N ASN A 364 33.92 -14.13 11.01
CA ASN A 364 32.77 -13.51 10.37
C ASN A 364 32.19 -14.49 9.34
N GLY A 365 30.96 -14.93 9.60
CA GLY A 365 30.19 -15.83 8.75
C GLY A 365 28.78 -15.29 8.56
N PRO A 366 28.59 -14.25 7.73
CA PRO A 366 27.26 -13.70 7.47
C PRO A 366 26.39 -14.70 6.72
N SER A 367 25.09 -14.65 6.99
CA SER A 367 24.06 -15.44 6.34
C SER A 367 23.22 -14.52 5.43
N ARG A 368 23.32 -14.72 4.12
CA ARG A 368 22.62 -13.94 3.11
C ARG A 368 21.71 -14.82 2.27
N TYR A 369 20.78 -14.20 1.56
CA TYR A 369 20.06 -14.88 0.50
C TYR A 369 20.98 -15.07 -0.71
N VAL A 370 20.93 -16.26 -1.34
CA VAL A 370 21.67 -16.57 -2.56
C VAL A 370 20.75 -17.27 -3.54
N GLY A 371 20.56 -16.65 -4.70
CA GLY A 371 19.75 -17.16 -5.80
C GLY A 371 18.94 -16.07 -6.47
N THR A 372 17.94 -16.48 -7.24
CA THR A 372 17.02 -15.57 -7.94
C THR A 372 15.98 -15.01 -6.98
N ILE A 373 15.80 -13.69 -7.04
CA ILE A 373 14.78 -12.92 -6.32
C ILE A 373 13.74 -12.44 -7.34
N GLU A 374 12.47 -12.68 -7.05
CA GLU A 374 11.34 -12.10 -7.77
C GLU A 374 10.72 -11.00 -6.89
N SER A 375 10.98 -9.74 -7.21
CA SER A 375 10.44 -8.59 -6.48
C SER A 375 9.12 -8.13 -7.14
N THR A 376 8.11 -7.90 -6.31
CA THR A 376 6.84 -7.26 -6.69
C THR A 376 6.57 -6.13 -5.71
N GLU A 377 6.45 -4.91 -6.21
CA GLU A 377 6.35 -3.71 -5.37
C GLU A 377 5.15 -2.86 -5.79
N THR A 378 4.39 -2.41 -4.81
CA THR A 378 3.32 -1.42 -5.01
C THR A 378 3.39 -0.32 -3.95
N ASP A 379 3.78 0.88 -4.36
CA ASP A 379 3.89 2.02 -3.46
C ASP A 379 2.74 3.00 -3.74
N TYR A 380 1.85 3.17 -2.76
CA TYR A 380 0.76 4.14 -2.73
C TYR A 380 1.19 5.38 -1.97
N LEU A 381 1.31 6.49 -2.68
CA LEU A 381 1.72 7.78 -2.16
C LEU A 381 0.53 8.73 -2.16
N VAL A 382 0.11 9.21 -0.99
CA VAL A 382 -0.94 10.21 -0.88
C VAL A 382 -0.35 11.46 -0.23
N GLY A 383 -0.22 12.51 -1.04
CA GLY A 383 0.54 13.67 -0.63
C GLY A 383 0.99 14.56 -1.77
N THR A 384 1.83 15.53 -1.43
CA THR A 384 2.39 16.53 -2.35
C THR A 384 3.67 16.07 -3.05
N LEU A 385 4.16 14.88 -2.70
CA LEU A 385 5.41 14.30 -3.16
C LEU A 385 5.21 13.52 -4.46
N SER A 386 6.29 13.33 -5.22
CA SER A 386 6.23 12.60 -6.49
C SER A 386 7.49 11.81 -6.82
N PHE A 387 7.33 10.80 -7.66
CA PHE A 387 8.40 10.03 -8.27
C PHE A 387 8.87 10.67 -9.58
N GLN A 388 10.18 10.78 -9.74
CA GLN A 388 10.83 11.50 -10.84
C GLN A 388 12.08 10.73 -11.31
N ASP A 389 12.66 11.15 -12.44
CA ASP A 389 13.97 10.67 -12.92
C ASP A 389 14.08 9.13 -13.05
N PHE A 390 13.06 8.48 -13.63
CA PHE A 390 13.09 7.04 -13.91
C PHE A 390 14.21 6.68 -14.91
N ASP A 391 15.11 5.80 -14.49
CA ASP A 391 16.14 5.18 -15.32
C ASP A 391 16.01 3.65 -15.19
N MET A 392 15.23 3.08 -16.11
CA MET A 392 14.91 1.66 -16.21
C MET A 392 15.78 1.02 -17.29
N ARG A 393 16.67 0.11 -16.89
CA ARG A 393 17.59 -0.61 -17.77
C ARG A 393 17.13 -2.03 -18.06
N THR A 394 16.60 -2.70 -17.05
CA THR A 394 16.30 -4.14 -17.09
C THR A 394 14.81 -4.43 -17.01
N SER A 395 14.07 -3.70 -16.18
CA SER A 395 12.65 -3.95 -15.94
C SER A 395 11.76 -2.76 -16.35
N ARG A 396 10.46 -2.84 -16.07
CA ARG A 396 9.48 -1.79 -16.38
C ARG A 396 8.82 -1.35 -15.08
N ALA A 397 8.63 -0.05 -14.95
CA ALA A 397 7.86 0.56 -13.87
C ALA A 397 6.61 1.23 -14.47
N HIS A 398 5.51 1.17 -13.75
CA HIS A 398 4.28 1.86 -14.10
C HIS A 398 3.96 2.88 -13.02
N LEU A 399 3.73 4.12 -13.45
CA LEU A 399 3.33 5.22 -12.58
C LEU A 399 1.89 5.59 -12.93
N ILE A 400 1.04 5.67 -11.92
CA ILE A 400 -0.34 6.12 -12.02
C ILE A 400 -0.48 7.37 -11.15
N ARG A 401 -1.03 8.46 -11.70
CA ARG A 401 -1.30 9.67 -10.92
C ARG A 401 -2.77 9.77 -10.59
N THR A 402 -3.06 10.26 -9.40
CA THR A 402 -4.40 10.57 -8.91
C THR A 402 -4.41 11.98 -8.33
N PRO A 403 -5.60 12.60 -8.17
CA PRO A 403 -5.69 13.88 -7.47
C PRO A 403 -5.18 13.83 -6.02
N ALA A 404 -5.09 12.65 -5.42
CA ALA A 404 -4.59 12.45 -4.05
C ALA A 404 -3.06 12.27 -3.99
N GLY A 405 -2.43 11.79 -5.07
CA GLY A 405 -1.00 11.47 -5.11
C GLY A 405 -0.64 10.50 -6.23
N GLU A 406 0.31 9.60 -6.02
CA GLU A 406 0.85 8.69 -7.04
C GLU A 406 0.85 7.22 -6.58
N VAL A 407 0.70 6.31 -7.52
CA VAL A 407 0.87 4.87 -7.31
C VAL A 407 1.98 4.36 -8.23
N LEU A 408 3.00 3.76 -7.64
CA LEU A 408 4.15 3.20 -8.35
C LEU A 408 4.11 1.68 -8.28
N LEU A 409 4.08 1.04 -9.44
CA LEU A 409 4.09 -0.40 -9.60
C LEU A 409 5.43 -0.81 -10.23
N TYR A 410 6.14 -1.71 -9.57
CA TYR A 410 7.40 -2.26 -10.07
C TYR A 410 7.44 -3.77 -9.90
N GLY A 411 8.07 -4.46 -10.86
CA GLY A 411 8.31 -5.89 -10.79
C GLY A 411 9.59 -6.27 -11.51
N SER A 412 10.39 -7.13 -10.90
CA SER A 412 11.64 -7.61 -11.49
C SER A 412 12.01 -9.01 -11.01
N ALA A 413 12.75 -9.74 -11.84
CA ALA A 413 13.37 -11.01 -11.48
C ALA A 413 14.87 -10.92 -11.76
N TYR A 414 15.70 -11.18 -10.76
CA TYR A 414 17.15 -11.00 -10.86
C TYR A 414 17.91 -11.89 -9.87
N ASP A 415 19.19 -12.16 -10.16
CA ASP A 415 20.07 -12.86 -9.22
C ASP A 415 20.56 -11.92 -8.11
N SER A 416 20.50 -12.38 -6.86
CA SER A 416 20.96 -11.65 -5.68
C SER A 416 22.39 -11.08 -5.77
N SER A 417 23.27 -11.72 -6.54
CA SER A 417 24.66 -11.28 -6.76
C SER A 417 24.81 -10.16 -7.79
N SER A 418 23.79 -9.96 -8.63
CA SER A 418 23.78 -8.95 -9.70
C SER A 418 22.41 -8.24 -9.76
N PRO A 419 22.04 -7.47 -8.72
CA PRO A 419 20.77 -6.76 -8.70
C PRO A 419 20.66 -5.72 -9.83
N PRO A 420 19.44 -5.45 -10.32
CA PRO A 420 19.19 -4.47 -11.37
C PRO A 420 19.61 -3.08 -10.91
N ASN A 421 20.12 -2.28 -11.86
CA ASN A 421 20.45 -0.88 -11.63
C ASN A 421 19.28 0.05 -12.00
N ASP A 422 18.05 -0.45 -11.91
CA ASP A 422 16.84 0.34 -12.13
C ASP A 422 16.69 1.32 -10.96
N VAL A 423 16.59 2.60 -11.27
CA VAL A 423 16.55 3.66 -10.27
C VAL A 423 15.43 4.65 -10.55
N THR A 424 14.91 5.22 -9.48
CA THR A 424 14.02 6.37 -9.53
C THR A 424 14.38 7.33 -8.41
N ARG A 425 13.78 8.51 -8.45
CA ARG A 425 13.97 9.56 -7.46
C ARG A 425 12.65 9.89 -6.80
N PHE A 426 12.66 9.80 -5.49
CA PHE A 426 11.63 10.34 -4.64
C PHE A 426 11.92 11.82 -4.34
N ARG A 427 10.94 12.69 -4.54
CA ARG A 427 11.07 14.13 -4.27
C ARG A 427 9.84 14.67 -3.56
N GLY A 428 10.08 15.63 -2.66
CA GLY A 428 9.09 16.42 -1.96
C GLY A 428 8.30 17.33 -2.89
N PHE A 429 7.76 18.42 -2.34
CA PHE A 429 6.98 19.35 -3.15
C PHE A 429 7.81 19.96 -4.29
N ASP A 430 7.39 19.69 -5.53
CA ASP A 430 7.89 20.32 -6.74
C ASP A 430 6.69 20.83 -7.56
N PHE A 431 6.60 22.14 -7.74
CA PHE A 431 5.46 22.78 -8.39
C PHE A 431 5.16 22.21 -9.80
N PHE A 432 6.18 21.84 -10.56
CA PHE A 432 5.98 21.37 -11.94
C PHE A 432 5.67 19.89 -12.05
N GLU A 433 5.97 19.10 -11.02
CA GLU A 433 5.76 17.65 -10.98
C GLU A 433 4.68 17.21 -10.00
N ASN A 434 4.20 18.11 -9.16
CA ASN A 434 3.22 17.80 -8.14
C ASN A 434 1.88 17.30 -8.75
N PRO A 435 1.34 16.16 -8.31
CA PRO A 435 0.18 15.54 -8.94
C PRO A 435 -1.11 16.37 -8.79
N GLN A 436 -1.28 17.13 -7.69
CA GLN A 436 -2.42 18.03 -7.51
C GLN A 436 -2.37 19.22 -8.46
N ILE A 437 -1.20 19.84 -8.62
CA ILE A 437 -1.01 20.97 -9.54
C ILE A 437 -1.23 20.51 -10.99
N LEU A 438 -0.68 19.36 -11.37
CA LEU A 438 -0.92 18.77 -12.69
C LEU A 438 -2.40 18.49 -12.94
N PHE A 439 -3.16 18.10 -11.90
CA PHE A 439 -4.61 17.92 -12.00
C PHE A 439 -5.35 19.24 -12.24
N VAL A 440 -4.96 20.31 -11.55
CA VAL A 440 -5.53 21.65 -11.79
C VAL A 440 -5.23 22.10 -13.23
N ILE A 441 -4.01 21.87 -13.72
CA ILE A 441 -3.66 22.17 -15.11
C ILE A 441 -4.47 21.33 -16.10
N LEU A 442 -4.71 20.05 -15.82
CA LEU A 442 -5.62 19.23 -16.62
C LEU A 442 -7.02 19.86 -16.71
N LEU A 443 -7.62 20.24 -15.57
CA LEU A 443 -8.95 20.84 -15.54
C LEU A 443 -8.99 22.18 -16.28
N VAL A 444 -8.02 23.05 -16.03
CA VAL A 444 -7.93 24.38 -16.66
C VAL A 444 -7.74 24.25 -18.17
N THR A 445 -6.79 23.42 -18.62
CA THR A 445 -6.52 23.27 -20.06
C THR A 445 -7.66 22.55 -20.80
N ALA A 446 -8.31 21.57 -20.18
CA ALA A 446 -9.51 20.93 -20.74
C ALA A 446 -10.67 21.93 -20.86
N TYR A 447 -10.92 22.72 -19.81
CA TYR A 447 -11.93 23.76 -19.81
C TYR A 447 -11.64 24.83 -20.86
N LEU A 448 -10.43 25.39 -20.88
CA LEU A 448 -10.02 26.40 -21.86
C LEU A 448 -10.09 25.88 -23.28
N THR A 449 -9.68 24.63 -23.52
CA THR A 449 -9.82 23.99 -24.83
C THR A 449 -11.28 23.93 -25.25
N SER A 450 -12.21 23.53 -24.38
CA SER A 450 -13.63 23.52 -24.72
C SER A 450 -14.18 24.94 -24.93
N TRP A 451 -13.90 25.86 -23.99
CA TRP A 451 -14.41 27.22 -23.99
C TRP A 451 -13.92 28.04 -25.18
N LEU A 452 -12.63 27.97 -25.52
CA LEU A 452 -12.08 28.68 -26.68
C LEU A 452 -12.72 28.22 -27.99
N GLN A 453 -12.95 26.91 -28.14
CA GLN A 453 -13.59 26.36 -29.35
C GLN A 453 -15.03 26.83 -29.49
N ASP A 454 -15.77 26.90 -28.38
CA ASP A 454 -17.13 27.43 -28.36
C ASP A 454 -17.15 28.94 -28.63
N LYS A 455 -16.29 29.72 -27.97
CA LYS A 455 -16.20 31.17 -28.14
C LYS A 455 -15.87 31.57 -29.58
N ILE A 456 -14.90 30.89 -30.21
CA ILE A 456 -14.53 31.15 -31.61
C ILE A 456 -15.70 30.85 -32.55
N PHE A 457 -16.41 29.75 -32.32
CA PHE A 457 -17.59 29.40 -33.12
C PHE A 457 -18.74 30.41 -32.94
N TYR A 458 -19.01 30.87 -31.71
CA TYR A 458 -20.04 31.88 -31.48
C TYR A 458 -19.71 33.20 -32.17
N GLY A 459 -18.46 33.65 -32.10
CA GLY A 459 -18.02 34.84 -32.86
C GLY A 459 -18.18 34.67 -34.37
N TYR A 460 -17.89 33.48 -34.93
CA TYR A 460 -18.15 33.17 -36.33
C TYR A 460 -19.66 33.21 -36.67
N ARG A 461 -20.50 32.66 -35.80
CA ARG A 461 -21.97 32.65 -35.96
C ARG A 461 -22.57 34.06 -35.90
N GLU A 462 -22.03 34.94 -35.06
CA GLU A 462 -22.50 36.32 -34.94
C GLU A 462 -22.28 37.13 -36.20
N ARG A 463 -21.20 36.86 -36.96
CA ARG A 463 -20.91 37.51 -38.25
C ARG A 463 -21.87 37.11 -39.39
N HIS A 464 -22.73 36.12 -39.21
CA HIS A 464 -23.76 35.77 -40.20
C HIS A 464 -24.99 36.68 -40.03
N PRO A 465 -25.60 37.16 -41.14
CA PRO A 465 -26.89 37.86 -41.09
C PRO A 465 -27.96 37.03 -40.37
N LEU A 466 -28.91 37.67 -39.68
CA LEU A 466 -29.92 37.01 -38.84
C LEU A 466 -30.68 35.90 -39.59
N LYS A 467 -30.93 36.11 -40.89
CA LYS A 467 -31.60 35.17 -41.79
C LYS A 467 -30.84 33.84 -42.01
N TYR A 468 -29.51 33.85 -41.93
CA TYR A 468 -28.64 32.70 -42.19
C TYR A 468 -27.92 32.17 -40.94
N ARG A 469 -28.23 32.73 -39.76
CA ARG A 469 -27.56 32.35 -38.50
C ARG A 469 -27.87 30.90 -38.09
N MET A 470 -29.06 30.39 -38.44
CA MET A 470 -29.49 29.00 -38.17
C MET A 470 -28.82 27.95 -39.07
N SER A 471 -28.27 28.34 -40.23
CA SER A 471 -27.54 27.42 -41.12
C SER A 471 -26.05 27.29 -40.78
N SER A 472 -25.53 28.08 -39.84
CA SER A 472 -24.14 28.01 -39.40
C SER A 472 -23.93 26.81 -38.45
N ALA A 473 -23.34 25.73 -38.97
CA ALA A 473 -23.04 24.51 -38.20
C ALA A 473 -21.58 24.46 -37.73
N ARG A 474 -21.35 23.85 -36.57
CA ARG A 474 -19.98 23.54 -36.09
C ARG A 474 -19.31 22.56 -37.04
N ILE A 475 -18.02 22.77 -37.30
CA ILE A 475 -17.22 21.82 -38.08
C ILE A 475 -16.98 20.57 -37.24
N GLY A 476 -17.64 19.46 -37.60
CA GLY A 476 -17.66 18.23 -36.79
C GLY A 476 -16.27 17.61 -36.53
N TRP A 477 -15.34 17.69 -37.48
CA TRP A 477 -13.99 17.13 -37.28
C TRP A 477 -13.16 17.95 -36.29
N LEU A 478 -13.33 19.28 -36.23
CA LEU A 478 -12.63 20.14 -35.26
C LEU A 478 -13.09 19.85 -33.83
N VAL A 479 -14.40 19.65 -33.64
CA VAL A 479 -14.96 19.23 -32.35
C VAL A 479 -14.39 17.88 -31.92
N TRP A 480 -14.25 16.94 -32.86
CA TRP A 480 -13.61 15.65 -32.60
C TRP A 480 -12.14 15.77 -32.22
N VAL A 481 -11.37 16.62 -32.90
CA VAL A 481 -9.96 16.86 -32.58
C VAL A 481 -9.82 17.47 -31.18
N ALA A 482 -10.60 18.50 -30.84
CA ALA A 482 -10.56 19.10 -29.50
C ALA A 482 -10.89 18.07 -28.40
N ARG A 483 -11.90 17.22 -28.61
CA ARG A 483 -12.22 16.12 -27.70
C ARG A 483 -11.10 15.09 -27.59
N ALA A 484 -10.44 14.76 -28.69
CA ALA A 484 -9.31 13.83 -28.69
C ALA A 484 -8.14 14.36 -27.85
N PHE A 485 -7.83 15.66 -27.93
CA PHE A 485 -6.81 16.28 -27.09
C PHE A 485 -7.19 16.30 -25.61
N ILE A 486 -8.46 16.56 -25.27
CA ILE A 486 -8.93 16.48 -23.88
C ILE A 486 -8.75 15.04 -23.35
N ILE A 487 -9.12 14.02 -24.13
CA ILE A 487 -8.90 12.61 -23.77
C ILE A 487 -7.41 12.33 -23.58
N LEU A 488 -6.55 12.89 -24.44
CA LEU A 488 -5.10 12.72 -24.34
C LEU A 488 -4.52 13.40 -23.09
N PHE A 489 -5.03 14.57 -22.69
CA PHE A 489 -4.65 15.21 -21.44
C PHE A 489 -5.03 14.34 -20.25
N VAL A 490 -6.25 13.80 -20.22
CA VAL A 490 -6.70 12.86 -19.18
C VAL A 490 -5.80 11.64 -19.14
N LEU A 491 -5.51 11.04 -20.30
CA LEU A 491 -4.66 9.85 -20.42
C LEU A 491 -3.25 10.11 -19.90
N PHE A 492 -2.59 11.18 -20.34
CA PHE A 492 -1.22 11.51 -19.95
C PHE A 492 -1.10 11.96 -18.49
N TYR A 493 -2.18 12.52 -17.92
CA TYR A 493 -2.23 12.79 -16.50
C TYR A 493 -2.31 11.49 -15.70
N PHE A 494 -3.36 10.68 -15.89
CA PHE A 494 -3.59 9.48 -15.07
C PHE A 494 -2.57 8.36 -15.31
N LEU A 495 -2.06 8.24 -16.54
CA LEU A 495 -1.09 7.21 -16.96
C LEU A 495 0.16 7.85 -17.58
N PRO A 496 1.04 8.49 -16.78
CA PRO A 496 2.30 9.06 -17.29
C PRO A 496 3.20 8.03 -17.97
N SER A 497 3.15 6.77 -17.51
CA SER A 497 3.89 5.65 -18.09
C SER A 497 3.18 5.00 -19.29
N PHE A 498 2.24 5.68 -19.96
CA PHE A 498 1.46 5.12 -21.07
C PHE A 498 2.35 4.50 -22.16
N PHE A 499 3.48 5.13 -22.50
CA PHE A 499 4.41 4.63 -23.52
C PHE A 499 5.18 3.36 -23.09
N VAL A 500 5.31 3.11 -21.79
CA VAL A 500 5.93 1.87 -21.26
C VAL A 500 5.11 0.64 -21.68
N LEU A 501 3.78 0.76 -21.78
CA LEU A 501 2.89 -0.30 -22.29
C LEU A 501 3.20 -0.69 -23.74
N PHE A 502 3.84 0.21 -24.50
CA PHE A 502 4.23 0.00 -25.89
C PHE A 502 5.73 -0.29 -26.07
N GLY A 503 6.44 -0.62 -24.97
CA GLY A 503 7.83 -1.07 -25.01
C GLY A 503 8.88 0.02 -24.86
N ALA A 504 8.50 1.27 -24.60
CA ALA A 504 9.45 2.35 -24.31
C ALA A 504 9.70 2.46 -22.79
N SER A 505 10.67 1.69 -22.27
CA SER A 505 10.91 1.51 -20.83
C SER A 505 11.19 2.81 -20.04
N ASN A 506 11.75 3.83 -20.69
CA ASN A 506 12.10 5.13 -20.07
C ASN A 506 11.19 6.29 -20.53
N ALA A 507 10.10 6.01 -21.23
CA ALA A 507 9.21 7.05 -21.74
C ALA A 507 8.08 7.36 -20.74
N PHE A 508 8.37 8.26 -19.80
CA PHE A 508 7.41 8.80 -18.85
C PHE A 508 7.04 10.24 -19.23
N VAL A 509 5.75 10.58 -19.15
CA VAL A 509 5.28 11.95 -19.27
C VAL A 509 5.55 12.68 -17.96
N THR A 510 6.70 13.33 -17.89
CA THR A 510 7.09 14.19 -16.76
C THR A 510 6.16 15.40 -16.65
N GLY A 511 6.01 15.96 -15.47
CA GLY A 511 5.22 17.15 -15.21
C GLY A 511 5.54 18.31 -16.17
N PRO A 512 6.81 18.72 -16.34
CA PRO A 512 7.19 19.74 -17.33
C PRO A 512 6.75 19.41 -18.75
N THR A 513 6.82 18.13 -19.17
CA THR A 513 6.33 17.74 -20.50
C THR A 513 4.82 17.83 -20.60
N PHE A 514 4.08 17.48 -19.53
CA PHE A 514 2.62 17.63 -19.48
C PHE A 514 2.19 19.10 -19.53
N TRP A 515 2.85 19.98 -18.78
CA TRP A 515 2.65 21.43 -18.83
C TRP A 515 2.86 21.97 -20.25
N ALA A 516 4.02 21.68 -20.85
CA ALA A 516 4.36 22.15 -22.18
C ALA A 516 3.36 21.61 -23.22
N PHE A 517 3.03 20.33 -23.16
CA PHE A 517 2.11 19.68 -24.10
C PHE A 517 0.68 20.23 -24.00
N SER A 518 0.13 20.33 -22.79
CA SER A 518 -1.26 20.76 -22.57
C SER A 518 -1.48 22.24 -22.92
N ILE A 519 -0.58 23.13 -22.50
CA ILE A 519 -0.69 24.57 -22.78
C ILE A 519 -0.47 24.86 -24.27
N SER A 520 0.59 24.30 -24.87
CA SER A 520 0.89 24.52 -26.30
C SER A 520 -0.21 23.95 -27.19
N SER A 521 -0.75 22.77 -26.88
CA SER A 521 -1.85 22.17 -27.63
C SER A 521 -3.13 22.99 -27.51
N THR A 522 -3.44 23.53 -26.31
CA THR A 522 -4.60 24.41 -26.10
C THR A 522 -4.50 25.68 -26.96
N ALA A 523 -3.35 26.36 -26.91
CA ALA A 523 -3.09 27.56 -27.71
C ALA A 523 -3.09 27.26 -29.21
N GLY A 524 -2.41 26.19 -29.63
CA GLY A 524 -2.33 25.77 -31.03
C GLY A 524 -3.70 25.43 -31.61
N LEU A 525 -4.52 24.67 -30.89
CA LEU A 525 -5.90 24.36 -31.32
C LEU A 525 -6.76 25.62 -31.42
N ALA A 526 -6.61 26.58 -30.51
CA ALA A 526 -7.34 27.84 -30.58
C ALA A 526 -6.95 28.65 -31.82
N VAL A 527 -5.65 28.78 -32.11
CA VAL A 527 -5.14 29.50 -33.28
C VAL A 527 -5.58 28.82 -34.59
N VAL A 528 -5.47 27.49 -34.67
CA VAL A 528 -5.87 26.72 -35.86
C VAL A 528 -7.38 26.82 -36.09
N THR A 529 -8.19 26.65 -35.05
CA THR A 529 -9.65 26.79 -35.15
C THR A 529 -10.03 28.20 -35.58
N TRP A 530 -9.44 29.24 -34.98
CA TRP A 530 -9.66 30.63 -35.36
C TRP A 530 -9.33 30.87 -36.83
N ALA A 531 -8.14 30.45 -37.29
CA ALA A 531 -7.72 30.64 -38.68
C ALA A 531 -8.65 29.95 -39.69
N ILE A 532 -9.19 28.77 -39.37
CA ILE A 532 -10.13 28.05 -40.23
C ILE A 532 -11.48 28.77 -40.31
N TYR A 533 -12.04 29.19 -39.17
CA TYR A 533 -13.30 29.93 -39.17
C TYR A 533 -13.17 31.32 -39.80
N GLU A 534 -12.03 32.01 -39.64
CA GLU A 534 -11.75 33.28 -40.29
C GLU A 534 -11.69 33.13 -41.82
N ARG A 535 -11.06 32.06 -42.32
CA ARG A 535 -11.09 31.73 -43.75
C ARG A 535 -12.51 31.47 -44.25
N ARG A 536 -13.36 30.81 -43.47
CA ARG A 536 -14.78 30.60 -43.84
C ARG A 536 -15.62 31.86 -43.75
N ALA A 537 -15.33 32.75 -42.80
CA ALA A 537 -16.07 34.00 -42.64
C ALA A 537 -15.96 34.91 -43.86
N LYS A 538 -14.86 34.82 -44.63
CA LYS A 538 -14.70 35.52 -45.91
C LYS A 538 -15.68 35.10 -47.01
N PHE A 539 -16.33 33.94 -46.86
CA PHE A 539 -17.32 33.43 -47.81
C PHE A 539 -18.77 33.67 -47.35
N ILE A 540 -18.98 34.55 -46.36
CA ILE A 540 -20.33 34.98 -45.93
C ILE A 540 -20.86 35.98 -46.98
N PRO A 541 -22.05 35.74 -47.58
CA PRO A 541 -22.65 36.68 -48.52
C PRO A 541 -23.02 38.02 -47.84
N PRO A 542 -22.80 39.19 -48.46
CA PRO A 542 -23.22 40.48 -47.92
C PRO A 542 -24.76 40.62 -47.88
N GLU A 543 -25.27 41.43 -46.95
CA GLU A 543 -26.69 41.80 -46.90
C GLU A 543 -27.07 42.60 -48.16
N GLU A 544 -28.08 42.15 -48.90
CA GLU A 544 -28.73 42.94 -49.95
C GLU A 544 -29.45 44.12 -49.28
N GLY A 545 -28.99 45.35 -49.52
CA GLY A 545 -29.57 46.57 -48.96
C GLY A 545 -30.83 47.03 -49.70
N GLU A 546 -31.79 47.58 -48.95
CA GLU A 546 -33.02 48.20 -49.45
C GLU A 546 -32.78 49.63 -50.01
N GLY A 547 -33.42 49.94 -51.15
CA GLY A 547 -33.51 51.27 -51.82
C GLY A 547 -33.45 51.08 -53.35
N GLU A 548 -34.30 51.59 -54.24
CA GLU A 548 -35.16 52.79 -54.25
C GLU A 548 -36.16 52.71 -55.45
N LEU A 549 -37.23 53.51 -55.41
CA LEU A 549 -38.41 53.55 -56.29
C LEU A 549 -38.16 54.05 -57.74
N ALA A 550 -38.99 53.60 -58.71
CA ALA A 550 -39.89 54.39 -59.61
C ALA A 550 -40.24 53.61 -60.93
N PRO A 551 -41.15 54.07 -61.82
CA PRO A 551 -42.54 53.57 -61.87
C PRO A 551 -43.02 53.05 -63.25
N GLY A 552 -44.09 52.23 -63.21
CA GLY A 552 -45.19 52.07 -64.18
C GLY A 552 -44.90 51.88 -65.68
N PHE A 553 -45.45 50.82 -66.28
CA PHE A 553 -46.19 50.87 -67.55
C PHE A 553 -47.13 49.65 -67.69
N ALA A 554 -48.25 49.89 -68.36
CA ALA A 554 -49.47 49.09 -68.40
C ALA A 554 -49.53 48.06 -69.55
N GLY A 555 -50.53 47.16 -69.45
CA GLY A 555 -51.15 46.36 -70.55
C GLY A 555 -50.49 44.98 -70.79
N GLU A 556 -51.17 43.89 -71.15
CA GLU A 556 -52.56 43.62 -71.56
C GLU A 556 -52.73 42.09 -71.74
N GLY A 557 -53.94 41.56 -71.45
CA GLY A 557 -54.55 40.31 -71.99
C GLY A 557 -53.92 38.95 -71.60
N ALA A 558 -54.64 37.85 -71.36
CA ALA A 558 -56.06 37.50 -71.56
C ALA A 558 -56.39 36.23 -70.72
N ALA A 559 -57.68 36.04 -70.42
CA ALA A 559 -58.30 34.88 -69.76
C ALA A 559 -59.03 33.99 -70.81
N PRO A 560 -59.92 33.03 -70.48
CA PRO A 560 -59.80 31.78 -69.69
C PRO A 560 -60.49 30.57 -70.38
N GLU A 561 -60.36 29.33 -69.86
CA GLU A 561 -61.33 28.21 -70.07
C GLU A 561 -60.95 27.01 -69.16
N VAL A 562 -61.77 26.11 -68.60
CA VAL A 562 -63.20 25.95 -68.20
C VAL A 562 -63.22 24.70 -67.27
N LEU A 563 -64.14 24.66 -66.28
CA LEU A 563 -64.37 23.53 -65.34
C LEU A 563 -65.31 22.44 -65.91
N PRO A 564 -65.33 21.22 -65.33
CA PRO A 564 -66.58 20.78 -64.67
C PRO A 564 -66.39 19.97 -63.34
N PRO A 565 -67.46 19.78 -62.52
CA PRO A 565 -67.41 19.20 -61.15
C PRO A 565 -68.09 17.78 -61.04
N PRO A 566 -68.47 17.27 -59.84
CA PRO A 566 -67.76 16.34 -58.94
C PRO A 566 -68.42 14.91 -58.89
N PRO A 567 -68.02 13.96 -58.00
CA PRO A 567 -68.71 13.87 -56.70
C PRO A 567 -67.87 13.41 -55.47
N GLU A 568 -68.38 13.85 -54.32
CA GLU A 568 -68.37 13.36 -52.92
C GLU A 568 -67.42 12.24 -52.46
N GLY A 569 -66.72 12.51 -51.36
CA GLY A 569 -66.02 11.52 -50.53
C GLY A 569 -65.43 12.15 -49.27
N GLU A 570 -65.87 11.66 -48.12
CA GLU A 570 -65.61 12.13 -46.77
C GLU A 570 -64.12 12.07 -46.34
N GLY A 571 -63.71 13.01 -45.47
CA GLY A 571 -62.75 12.74 -44.39
C GLY A 571 -61.25 13.08 -44.58
N ALA A 572 -60.69 13.68 -43.51
CA ALA A 572 -59.29 13.63 -43.04
C ALA A 572 -58.23 14.65 -43.55
N GLY A 573 -57.96 15.68 -42.72
CA GLY A 573 -56.68 15.91 -41.99
C GLY A 573 -55.44 16.47 -42.71
N PRO A 574 -54.69 17.41 -42.08
CA PRO A 574 -53.28 17.62 -42.37
C PRO A 574 -52.40 17.17 -41.18
N MET A 575 -51.33 16.41 -41.45
CA MET A 575 -49.96 16.68 -40.97
C MET A 575 -48.98 15.55 -41.35
N ALA A 576 -47.73 15.95 -41.51
CA ALA A 576 -46.59 15.19 -42.00
C ALA A 576 -46.36 13.87 -41.24
N ARG A 577 -46.32 12.75 -41.97
CA ARG A 577 -45.91 11.45 -41.41
C ARG A 577 -44.40 11.39 -41.22
N GLN A 578 -43.97 11.57 -39.98
CA GLN A 578 -42.82 10.86 -39.41
C GLN A 578 -42.98 9.37 -39.73
N ARG A 579 -41.92 8.67 -40.16
CA ARG A 579 -41.98 7.21 -40.36
C ARG A 579 -42.16 6.53 -39.01
N VAL A 580 -43.40 6.21 -38.68
CA VAL A 580 -43.73 5.45 -37.47
C VAL A 580 -43.32 4.00 -37.70
N LEU A 581 -42.48 3.46 -36.81
CA LEU A 581 -42.15 2.04 -36.81
C LEU A 581 -43.29 1.29 -36.11
N THR A 582 -43.87 0.31 -36.80
CA THR A 582 -44.92 -0.55 -36.25
C THR A 582 -44.34 -1.86 -35.75
N CYS A 583 -44.92 -2.39 -34.68
CA CYS A 583 -44.54 -3.70 -34.16
C CYS A 583 -45.01 -4.80 -35.10
N ALA A 584 -44.11 -5.69 -35.49
CA ALA A 584 -44.40 -6.80 -36.40
C ALA A 584 -45.24 -7.93 -35.78
N HIS A 585 -45.65 -7.81 -34.51
CA HIS A 585 -46.51 -8.78 -33.83
C HIS A 585 -47.93 -8.23 -33.62
N CYS A 586 -48.09 -7.08 -32.96
CA CYS A 586 -49.41 -6.51 -32.67
C CYS A 586 -49.88 -5.47 -33.71
N GLY A 587 -49.02 -5.05 -34.65
CA GLY A 587 -49.33 -4.09 -35.69
C GLY A 587 -49.41 -2.63 -35.22
N ASN A 588 -49.38 -2.38 -33.91
CA ASN A 588 -49.47 -1.04 -33.34
C ASN A 588 -48.15 -0.26 -33.48
N GLU A 589 -48.27 1.06 -33.47
CA GLU A 589 -47.16 2.01 -33.53
C GLU A 589 -46.26 1.91 -32.29
N ILE A 590 -44.95 2.05 -32.46
CA ILE A 590 -43.97 2.05 -31.37
C ILE A 590 -43.59 3.51 -31.07
N GLU A 591 -44.19 4.07 -30.01
CA GLU A 591 -43.97 5.45 -29.58
C GLU A 591 -42.55 5.68 -29.01
N ASP A 592 -42.04 4.71 -28.24
CA ASP A 592 -40.68 4.75 -27.68
C ASP A 592 -39.68 3.90 -28.49
N LEU A 593 -39.00 4.56 -29.43
CA LEU A 593 -37.96 3.96 -30.27
C LEU A 593 -36.77 3.39 -29.50
N LYS A 594 -36.53 3.80 -28.25
CA LYS A 594 -35.42 3.28 -27.43
C LYS A 594 -35.76 1.94 -26.78
N ALA A 595 -37.04 1.66 -26.55
CA ALA A 595 -37.56 0.40 -26.00
C ALA A 595 -37.92 -0.63 -27.10
N ALA A 596 -37.68 -0.31 -28.38
CA ALA A 596 -38.02 -1.18 -29.49
C ALA A 596 -36.98 -2.31 -29.66
N LEU A 597 -37.41 -3.57 -29.53
CA LEU A 597 -36.53 -4.73 -29.73
C LEU A 597 -36.42 -5.06 -31.21
N LYS A 598 -35.24 -4.86 -31.80
CA LYS A 598 -34.97 -5.16 -33.21
C LYS A 598 -34.32 -6.53 -33.37
N CYS A 599 -35.02 -7.44 -34.04
CA CYS A 599 -34.46 -8.72 -34.43
C CYS A 599 -33.43 -8.55 -35.57
N ARG A 600 -32.41 -9.42 -35.60
CA ARG A 600 -31.37 -9.40 -36.64
C ARG A 600 -31.91 -9.58 -38.08
N CYS A 601 -33.11 -10.14 -38.24
CA CYS A 601 -33.77 -10.24 -39.56
C CYS A 601 -34.41 -8.93 -40.03
N GLY A 602 -34.36 -7.87 -39.22
CA GLY A 602 -34.85 -6.53 -39.55
C GLY A 602 -36.20 -6.18 -38.90
N GLN A 603 -36.93 -7.15 -38.37
CA GLN A 603 -38.23 -6.93 -37.71
C GLN A 603 -38.09 -6.25 -36.34
N VAL A 604 -39.07 -5.42 -35.99
CA VAL A 604 -39.08 -4.63 -34.76
C VAL A 604 -40.34 -4.98 -33.96
N TYR A 605 -40.16 -5.14 -32.65
CA TYR A 605 -41.22 -5.55 -31.73
C TYR A 605 -41.28 -4.58 -30.53
N HIS A 606 -42.47 -4.39 -29.93
CA HIS A 606 -42.53 -3.91 -28.55
C HIS A 606 -41.82 -4.92 -27.65
N GLU A 607 -41.17 -4.44 -26.58
CA GLU A 607 -40.47 -5.29 -25.62
C GLU A 607 -41.40 -6.34 -24.98
N SER A 608 -42.63 -5.94 -24.64
CA SER A 608 -43.69 -6.84 -24.14
C SER A 608 -44.11 -7.89 -25.18
N CYS A 609 -44.36 -7.47 -26.42
CA CYS A 609 -44.73 -8.38 -27.51
C CYS A 609 -43.61 -9.37 -27.84
N ALA A 610 -42.33 -8.96 -27.72
CA ALA A 610 -41.18 -9.85 -27.91
C ALA A 610 -41.04 -10.87 -26.79
N ALA A 611 -41.38 -10.49 -25.55
CA ALA A 611 -41.39 -11.39 -24.40
C ALA A 611 -42.49 -12.46 -24.49
N ASP A 612 -43.66 -12.11 -25.03
CA ASP A 612 -44.79 -13.03 -25.18
C ASP A 612 -44.56 -14.08 -26.28
N ILE A 613 -44.01 -13.68 -27.43
CA ILE A 613 -43.78 -14.62 -28.54
C ILE A 613 -42.51 -15.46 -28.38
N GLY A 614 -41.51 -14.96 -27.64
CA GLY A 614 -40.23 -15.63 -27.33
C GLY A 614 -39.31 -15.94 -28.51
N ARG A 615 -39.86 -16.12 -29.72
CA ARG A 615 -39.16 -16.34 -30.98
C ARG A 615 -39.77 -15.49 -32.08
N CYS A 616 -38.91 -14.93 -32.92
CA CYS A 616 -39.31 -14.14 -34.07
C CYS A 616 -40.09 -15.01 -35.07
N PRO A 617 -41.38 -14.72 -35.39
CA PRO A 617 -42.17 -15.51 -36.33
C PRO A 617 -41.55 -15.60 -37.73
N ASN A 618 -40.82 -14.55 -38.14
CA ASN A 618 -40.22 -14.44 -39.47
C ASN A 618 -38.92 -15.23 -39.64
N CYS A 619 -38.09 -15.36 -38.59
CA CYS A 619 -36.78 -16.01 -38.71
C CYS A 619 -36.47 -17.05 -37.63
N GLN A 620 -37.46 -17.37 -36.77
CA GLN A 620 -37.44 -18.39 -35.73
C GLN A 620 -36.32 -18.27 -34.68
N ARG A 621 -35.62 -17.13 -34.64
CA ARG A 621 -34.60 -16.83 -33.62
C ARG A 621 -35.25 -16.41 -32.31
N VAL A 622 -34.66 -16.86 -31.20
CA VAL A 622 -35.04 -16.46 -29.85
C VAL A 622 -34.82 -14.95 -29.69
N LEU A 623 -35.83 -14.25 -29.18
CA LEU A 623 -35.76 -12.84 -28.85
C LEU A 623 -35.31 -12.73 -27.38
N GLU A 624 -34.01 -12.49 -27.16
CA GLU A 624 -33.45 -12.33 -25.81
C GLU A 624 -33.89 -10.99 -25.20
N VAL A 625 -35.00 -11.01 -24.47
CA VAL A 625 -35.36 -9.91 -23.56
C VAL A 625 -34.59 -10.15 -22.25
N THR A 626 -33.68 -9.24 -21.91
CA THR A 626 -32.93 -9.31 -20.66
C THR A 626 -33.90 -9.02 -19.52
N ARG A 627 -34.49 -10.04 -18.90
CA ARG A 627 -35.16 -9.85 -17.60
C ARG A 627 -34.07 -9.43 -16.61
N PRO A 628 -34.15 -8.27 -15.94
CA PRO A 628 -33.39 -8.08 -14.71
C PRO A 628 -33.78 -9.24 -13.80
N ALA A 629 -32.78 -9.86 -13.17
CA ALA A 629 -32.99 -10.94 -12.21
C ALA A 629 -34.16 -10.56 -11.30
N GLU A 630 -35.17 -11.42 -11.26
CA GLU A 630 -36.40 -11.21 -10.50
C GLU A 630 -36.00 -11.03 -9.03
N ARG A 631 -35.90 -9.77 -8.60
CA ARG A 631 -35.58 -9.44 -7.22
C ARG A 631 -36.81 -9.83 -6.42
N ARG A 632 -36.68 -10.86 -5.61
CA ARG A 632 -37.74 -11.32 -4.73
C ARG A 632 -38.16 -10.15 -3.84
N MET A 633 -39.43 -9.78 -3.91
CA MET A 633 -40.00 -8.72 -3.09
C MET A 633 -40.53 -9.35 -1.81
N VAL A 634 -40.24 -8.72 -0.67
CA VAL A 634 -40.72 -9.12 0.66
C VAL A 634 -41.61 -8.01 1.23
N THR A 635 -42.54 -8.39 2.11
CA THR A 635 -43.41 -7.44 2.79
C THR A 635 -42.83 -7.10 4.17
N ALA A 636 -42.65 -5.81 4.45
CA ALA A 636 -42.20 -5.29 5.73
C ALA A 636 -43.30 -4.39 6.32
N LYS A 637 -43.72 -4.65 7.57
CA LYS A 637 -44.72 -3.83 8.24
C LYS A 637 -44.04 -2.63 8.90
N CYS A 638 -44.52 -1.42 8.62
CA CYS A 638 -43.99 -0.20 9.24
C CYS A 638 -44.32 -0.18 10.75
N PRO A 639 -43.34 0.03 11.64
CA PRO A 639 -43.57 0.10 13.09
C PRO A 639 -44.32 1.36 13.52
N ALA A 640 -44.27 2.43 12.73
CA ALA A 640 -44.90 3.71 13.07
C ALA A 640 -46.38 3.80 12.68
N CYS A 641 -46.76 3.41 11.46
CA CYS A 641 -48.14 3.51 10.96
C CYS A 641 -48.84 2.16 10.74
N GLY A 642 -48.11 1.03 10.82
CA GLY A 642 -48.66 -0.30 10.60
C GLY A 642 -48.87 -0.70 9.14
N GLU A 643 -48.57 0.19 8.18
CA GLU A 643 -48.71 -0.05 6.74
C GLU A 643 -47.71 -1.09 6.23
N ILE A 644 -48.14 -1.95 5.31
CA ILE A 644 -47.29 -3.00 4.74
C ILE A 644 -46.57 -2.43 3.52
N GLN A 645 -45.25 -2.34 3.58
CA GLN A 645 -44.40 -1.90 2.49
C GLN A 645 -43.84 -3.10 1.73
N VAL A 646 -43.85 -3.04 0.41
CA VAL A 646 -43.27 -4.07 -0.45
C VAL A 646 -41.86 -3.61 -0.83
N VAL A 647 -40.85 -4.24 -0.24
CA VAL A 647 -39.44 -3.86 -0.41
C VAL A 647 -38.63 -5.02 -1.00
N PRO A 648 -37.54 -4.75 -1.74
CA PRO A 648 -36.64 -5.80 -2.20
C PRO A 648 -36.06 -6.58 -1.01
N GLU A 649 -35.87 -7.91 -1.15
CA GLU A 649 -35.28 -8.75 -0.08
C GLU A 649 -33.90 -8.27 0.38
N THR A 650 -33.15 -7.58 -0.50
CA THR A 650 -31.82 -7.02 -0.21
C THR A 650 -31.86 -5.58 0.36
N ALA A 651 -33.04 -5.02 0.63
CA ALA A 651 -33.15 -3.66 1.14
C ALA A 651 -32.79 -3.60 2.63
N ASP A 652 -31.91 -2.68 3.01
CA ASP A 652 -31.64 -2.41 4.43
C ASP A 652 -32.83 -1.65 5.04
N LEU A 653 -33.61 -2.37 5.85
CA LEU A 653 -34.79 -1.82 6.52
C LEU A 653 -34.44 -0.70 7.52
N MET A 654 -33.18 -0.60 7.97
CA MET A 654 -32.72 0.50 8.83
C MET A 654 -32.58 1.84 8.08
N GLN A 655 -32.49 1.79 6.75
CA GLN A 655 -32.33 2.97 5.88
C GLN A 655 -33.55 3.21 4.98
N THR A 656 -34.45 2.23 4.88
CA THR A 656 -35.64 2.29 4.02
C THR A 656 -36.77 3.03 4.75
N ARG A 657 -37.34 4.04 4.09
CA ARG A 657 -38.48 4.82 4.60
C ARG A 657 -39.80 4.19 4.17
N CYS A 658 -40.81 4.31 5.02
CA CYS A 658 -42.19 4.00 4.67
C CYS A 658 -42.77 5.07 3.74
N GLU A 659 -43.34 4.67 2.60
CA GLU A 659 -43.95 5.60 1.63
C GLU A 659 -45.16 6.34 2.22
N ALA A 660 -45.87 5.74 3.18
CA ALA A 660 -47.08 6.32 3.77
C ALA A 660 -46.81 7.38 4.84
N CYS A 661 -45.78 7.19 5.68
CA CYS A 661 -45.54 8.08 6.84
C CYS A 661 -44.12 8.64 6.94
N GLY A 662 -43.20 8.25 6.05
CA GLY A 662 -41.81 8.71 6.03
C GLY A 662 -40.92 8.17 7.16
N ALA A 663 -41.45 7.35 8.08
CA ALA A 663 -40.68 6.73 9.15
C ALA A 663 -39.80 5.58 8.63
N LEU A 664 -38.69 5.30 9.33
CA LEU A 664 -37.81 4.18 9.01
C LEU A 664 -38.52 2.83 9.28
N LEU A 665 -38.25 1.84 8.42
CA LEU A 665 -38.90 0.52 8.49
C LEU A 665 -38.38 -0.37 9.61
N LYS A 666 -37.21 -0.05 10.18
CA LYS A 666 -36.67 -0.69 11.37
C LYS A 666 -36.17 0.38 12.34
N GLU A 667 -36.58 0.26 13.60
CA GLU A 667 -36.14 1.15 14.70
C GLU A 667 -34.95 0.54 15.44
N ILE A 668 -34.14 1.38 16.08
CA ILE A 668 -33.10 0.95 17.00
C ILE A 668 -33.68 0.57 18.38
N GLU A 669 -33.09 -0.42 19.03
CA GLU A 669 -33.53 -0.93 20.33
C GLU A 669 -33.14 0.06 21.45
N ARG A 670 -34.01 0.20 22.44
CA ARG A 670 -33.78 1.13 23.55
C ARG A 670 -32.89 0.50 24.61
N GLY A 671 -32.14 1.33 25.34
CA GLY A 671 -31.25 0.91 26.43
C GLY A 671 -29.89 0.36 26.01
N PHE A 672 -29.59 0.32 24.70
CA PHE A 672 -28.28 -0.05 24.16
C PHE A 672 -27.46 1.18 23.75
N ASN A 673 -26.14 1.03 23.77
CA ASN A 673 -25.20 2.02 23.27
C ASN A 673 -24.79 1.70 21.83
N TYR A 674 -24.98 2.66 20.93
CA TYR A 674 -24.74 2.53 19.49
C TYR A 674 -23.57 3.38 19.03
N LEU A 675 -22.64 2.73 18.32
CA LEU A 675 -21.66 3.39 17.46
C LEU A 675 -22.19 3.35 16.02
N VAL A 676 -22.34 4.52 15.40
CA VAL A 676 -22.82 4.62 14.01
C VAL A 676 -21.67 5.08 13.11
N LEU A 677 -21.22 4.21 12.22
CA LEU A 677 -20.17 4.51 11.24
C LEU A 677 -20.82 4.84 9.90
N ALA A 678 -20.77 6.11 9.52
CA ALA A 678 -21.46 6.63 8.35
C ALA A 678 -20.62 7.67 7.59
N PRO A 679 -20.76 7.81 6.26
CA PRO A 679 -20.16 8.93 5.53
C PRO A 679 -20.73 10.30 5.93
N GLU A 680 -22.01 10.35 6.33
CA GLU A 680 -22.72 11.54 6.83
C GLU A 680 -23.54 11.14 8.08
N ASN A 681 -23.68 12.05 9.05
CA ASN A 681 -24.29 11.75 10.37
C ASN A 681 -25.83 11.83 10.41
N ASP A 682 -26.47 12.23 9.32
CA ASP A 682 -27.93 12.48 9.22
C ASP A 682 -28.77 11.30 9.71
N LEU A 683 -28.37 10.07 9.38
CA LEU A 683 -29.11 8.87 9.76
C LEU A 683 -29.11 8.66 11.29
N ALA A 684 -28.01 8.97 11.97
CA ALA A 684 -27.93 8.89 13.42
C ALA A 684 -28.78 9.98 14.10
N LEU A 685 -28.81 11.19 13.52
CA LEU A 685 -29.67 12.29 13.96
C LEU A 685 -31.16 11.92 13.82
N GLU A 686 -31.53 11.25 12.73
CA GLU A 686 -32.90 10.74 12.52
C GLU A 686 -33.28 9.62 13.48
N TRP A 687 -32.37 8.67 13.77
CA TRP A 687 -32.62 7.64 14.77
C TRP A 687 -32.81 8.25 16.16
N PHE A 688 -31.99 9.22 16.54
CA PHE A 688 -32.16 9.97 17.77
C PHE A 688 -33.53 10.67 17.84
N HIS A 689 -33.92 11.37 16.77
CA HIS A 689 -35.24 12.01 16.68
C HIS A 689 -36.39 11.01 16.87
N SER A 690 -36.28 9.83 16.25
CA SER A 690 -37.32 8.79 16.32
C SER A 690 -37.57 8.30 17.75
N ILE A 691 -36.55 8.31 18.60
CA ILE A 691 -36.67 7.96 20.02
C ILE A 691 -37.35 9.09 20.78
N VAL A 692 -36.87 10.32 20.63
CA VAL A 692 -37.35 11.49 21.39
C VAL A 692 -38.80 11.83 21.07
N LYS A 693 -39.22 11.68 19.80
CA LYS A 693 -40.60 11.92 19.35
C LYS A 693 -41.66 11.12 20.13
N LYS A 694 -41.28 10.03 20.78
CA LYS A 694 -42.15 9.19 21.62
C LYS A 694 -42.26 9.71 23.07
N ASN A 695 -42.15 11.03 23.30
CA ASN A 695 -42.11 11.70 24.61
C ASN A 695 -41.01 11.16 25.55
N VAL A 696 -39.88 10.77 24.98
CA VAL A 696 -38.70 10.32 25.74
C VAL A 696 -37.76 11.52 25.94
N PRO A 697 -37.26 11.78 27.16
CA PRO A 697 -36.26 12.84 27.38
C PRO A 697 -35.03 12.64 26.50
N GLY A 698 -34.60 13.69 25.81
CA GLY A 698 -33.45 13.66 24.91
C GLY A 698 -32.43 14.76 25.23
N LEU A 699 -31.14 14.42 25.20
CA LEU A 699 -30.03 15.36 25.23
C LEU A 699 -29.13 15.12 24.03
N ALA A 700 -28.74 16.19 23.34
CA ALA A 700 -27.82 16.11 22.20
C ALA A 700 -26.70 17.15 22.33
N MET A 701 -25.48 16.70 22.10
CA MET A 701 -24.28 17.52 22.01
C MET A 701 -23.75 17.42 20.58
N SER A 702 -23.53 18.55 19.92
CA SER A 702 -23.12 18.57 18.51
C SER A 702 -22.23 19.77 18.20
N THR A 703 -21.37 19.64 17.21
CA THR A 703 -20.61 20.76 16.60
C THR A 703 -21.51 21.65 15.74
N THR A 704 -22.70 21.18 15.37
CA THR A 704 -23.70 21.94 14.61
C THR A 704 -24.47 22.90 15.53
N PHE A 705 -24.67 24.13 15.06
CA PHE A 705 -25.39 25.17 15.81
C PHE A 705 -26.84 24.72 16.15
N PRO A 706 -27.32 24.85 17.41
CA PRO A 706 -28.59 24.27 17.86
C PRO A 706 -29.83 24.68 17.06
N ASP A 707 -29.90 25.92 16.55
CA ASP A 707 -31.06 26.35 15.76
C ASP A 707 -31.12 25.69 14.38
N ASN A 708 -29.99 25.23 13.84
CA ASN A 708 -29.97 24.46 12.60
C ASN A 708 -30.54 23.05 12.85
N LEU A 709 -30.11 22.40 13.93
CA LEU A 709 -30.63 21.08 14.33
C LEU A 709 -32.15 21.10 14.58
N ARG A 710 -32.67 22.20 15.16
CA ARG A 710 -34.11 22.38 15.33
C ARG A 710 -34.86 22.48 13.99
N LYS A 711 -34.33 23.27 13.05
CA LYS A 711 -34.96 23.50 11.74
C LYS A 711 -34.92 22.26 10.84
N GLU A 712 -33.81 21.53 10.86
CA GLU A 712 -33.54 20.45 9.93
C GLU A 712 -34.05 19.10 10.41
N PHE A 713 -33.84 18.78 11.69
CA PHE A 713 -34.16 17.45 12.27
C PHE A 713 -35.35 17.48 13.25
N GLY A 714 -35.94 18.64 13.51
CA GLY A 714 -37.15 18.76 14.34
C GLY A 714 -36.92 18.49 15.82
N PHE A 715 -35.74 18.83 16.37
CA PHE A 715 -35.35 18.64 17.77
C PHE A 715 -36.07 19.60 18.76
N GLU A 716 -37.39 19.77 18.60
CA GLU A 716 -38.24 20.52 19.53
C GLU A 716 -38.39 19.74 20.84
N GLY A 717 -38.00 20.36 21.96
CA GLY A 717 -38.04 19.72 23.30
C GLY A 717 -36.81 18.90 23.69
N VAL A 718 -35.77 18.85 22.85
CA VAL A 718 -34.45 18.25 23.18
C VAL A 718 -33.57 19.26 23.92
N ASP A 719 -32.80 18.80 24.92
CA ASP A 719 -31.75 19.62 25.54
C ASP A 719 -30.50 19.63 24.64
N LEU A 720 -30.27 20.74 23.93
CA LEU A 720 -29.20 20.88 22.93
C LEU A 720 -28.01 21.68 23.47
N TYR A 721 -26.81 21.11 23.37
CA TYR A 721 -25.55 21.77 23.68
C TYR A 721 -24.67 21.88 22.43
N TRP A 722 -24.08 23.05 22.24
CA TRP A 722 -23.17 23.32 21.13
C TRP A 722 -21.73 23.11 21.57
N LEU A 723 -20.99 22.26 20.86
CA LEU A 723 -19.56 22.03 21.08
C LEU A 723 -18.78 23.09 20.31
N THR A 724 -18.28 24.12 21.01
CA THR A 724 -17.53 25.22 20.41
C THR A 724 -16.56 25.85 21.41
N ASP A 725 -15.41 26.29 20.92
CA ASP A 725 -14.43 27.09 21.66
C ASP A 725 -14.63 28.61 21.50
N THR A 726 -15.54 29.03 20.62
CA THR A 726 -15.76 30.44 20.26
C THR A 726 -16.85 31.14 21.08
N ASP A 727 -17.73 30.38 21.73
CA ASP A 727 -18.84 30.92 22.51
C ASP A 727 -18.85 30.33 23.94
N THR A 728 -19.19 31.17 24.92
CA THR A 728 -19.28 30.80 26.34
C THR A 728 -20.70 30.92 26.88
N GLY A 729 -21.69 30.89 25.98
CA GLY A 729 -23.10 30.94 26.32
C GLY A 729 -23.58 29.76 27.19
N PRO A 730 -24.77 29.87 27.81
CA PRO A 730 -25.30 28.91 28.79
C PRO A 730 -25.61 27.50 28.25
N LYS A 731 -25.48 27.26 26.94
CA LYS A 731 -25.61 25.95 26.29
C LYS A 731 -24.48 25.68 25.27
N SER A 732 -23.33 26.30 25.50
CA SER A 732 -22.12 26.10 24.72
C SER A 732 -21.09 25.44 25.63
N ILE A 733 -20.43 24.40 25.14
CA ILE A 733 -19.43 23.62 25.90
C ILE A 733 -18.11 23.68 25.13
N ASP A 734 -17.06 24.10 25.83
CA ASP A 734 -15.69 24.05 25.31
C ASP A 734 -15.28 22.57 25.11
N PRO A 735 -14.95 22.15 23.88
CA PRO A 735 -14.52 20.79 23.54
C PRO A 735 -13.33 20.31 24.37
N LYS A 736 -12.49 21.19 24.91
CA LYS A 736 -11.33 20.83 25.77
C LYS A 736 -11.73 20.47 27.19
N ARG A 737 -12.98 20.76 27.59
CA ARG A 737 -13.49 20.56 28.95
C ARG A 737 -14.33 19.29 29.10
N VAL A 738 -13.95 18.23 28.38
CA VAL A 738 -14.66 16.94 28.30
C VAL A 738 -14.91 16.33 29.69
N ASP A 739 -13.89 16.26 30.54
CA ASP A 739 -14.01 15.65 31.88
C ASP A 739 -14.84 16.49 32.87
N PHE A 740 -15.05 17.79 32.60
CA PHE A 740 -15.72 18.69 33.53
C PHE A 740 -17.12 19.07 33.07
N GLU A 741 -17.24 19.96 32.09
CA GLU A 741 -18.54 20.55 31.70
C GLU A 741 -19.40 19.54 30.95
N MET A 742 -18.80 18.82 30.00
CA MET A 742 -19.48 17.81 29.20
C MET A 742 -19.93 16.62 30.06
N MET A 743 -19.00 16.02 30.82
CA MET A 743 -19.31 14.90 31.72
C MET A 743 -20.32 15.28 32.81
N ARG A 744 -20.24 16.48 33.39
CA ARG A 744 -21.22 16.95 34.39
C ARG A 744 -22.62 17.06 33.79
N THR A 745 -22.73 17.63 32.59
CA THR A 745 -24.00 17.81 31.89
C THR A 745 -24.64 16.46 31.55
N ILE A 746 -23.86 15.55 30.95
CA ILE A 746 -24.28 14.19 30.63
C ILE A 746 -24.70 13.42 31.89
N SER A 747 -23.86 13.43 32.93
CA SER A 747 -24.15 12.69 34.17
C SER A 747 -25.42 13.20 34.85
N ASN A 748 -25.66 14.52 34.86
CA ASN A 748 -26.86 15.10 35.42
C ASN A 748 -28.12 14.71 34.65
N PHE A 749 -28.04 14.64 33.31
CA PHE A 749 -29.14 14.15 32.48
C PHE A 749 -29.44 12.68 32.77
N ILE A 750 -28.44 11.81 32.60
CA ILE A 750 -28.57 10.35 32.77
C ILE A 750 -29.11 10.00 34.16
N LYS A 751 -28.63 10.64 35.23
CA LYS A 751 -29.08 10.35 36.61
C LYS A 751 -30.50 10.84 36.92
N ARG A 752 -31.00 11.86 36.19
CA ARG A 752 -32.35 12.42 36.40
C ARG A 752 -33.42 11.65 35.65
N THR A 753 -33.04 10.97 34.57
CA THR A 753 -33.97 10.27 33.68
C THR A 753 -33.85 8.76 33.87
N LYS A 754 -34.96 8.07 34.14
CA LYS A 754 -35.03 6.60 34.04
C LYS A 754 -35.39 6.24 32.60
N GLY A 755 -34.38 5.91 31.79
CA GLY A 755 -34.51 5.84 30.33
C GLY A 755 -34.44 7.22 29.66
N GLY A 756 -33.97 7.26 28.41
CA GLY A 756 -33.71 8.50 27.69
C GLY A 756 -32.93 8.25 26.40
N ALA A 757 -32.68 9.30 25.61
CA ALA A 757 -31.75 9.25 24.49
C ALA A 757 -30.64 10.28 24.68
N LEU A 758 -29.39 9.87 24.45
CA LEU A 758 -28.22 10.73 24.46
C LEU A 758 -27.52 10.64 23.10
N LEU A 759 -27.28 11.79 22.48
CA LEU A 759 -26.51 11.90 21.24
C LEU A 759 -25.24 12.71 21.50
N ILE A 760 -24.10 12.18 21.06
CA ILE A 760 -22.82 12.89 21.04
C ILE A 760 -22.29 12.88 19.61
N GLU A 761 -22.51 13.98 18.90
CA GLU A 761 -22.05 14.20 17.53
C GLU A 761 -20.77 15.05 17.53
N GLY A 762 -19.79 14.68 16.69
CA GLY A 762 -18.49 15.36 16.61
C GLY A 762 -17.43 14.75 17.53
N LEU A 763 -17.46 13.42 17.70
CA LEU A 763 -16.44 12.69 18.45
C LEU A 763 -15.04 12.94 17.86
N GLU A 764 -14.95 13.06 16.55
CA GLU A 764 -13.75 13.38 15.78
C GLU A 764 -13.14 14.71 16.24
N TYR A 765 -13.99 15.72 16.43
CA TYR A 765 -13.57 17.03 16.92
C TYR A 765 -13.06 16.94 18.36
N LEU A 766 -13.70 16.14 19.21
CA LEU A 766 -13.23 15.89 20.57
C LEU A 766 -11.85 15.19 20.58
N VAL A 767 -11.64 14.24 19.67
CA VAL A 767 -10.36 13.51 19.54
C VAL A 767 -9.24 14.45 19.11
N VAL A 768 -9.51 15.34 18.14
CA VAL A 768 -8.55 16.36 17.70
C VAL A 768 -8.14 17.29 18.85
N GLU A 769 -9.07 17.71 19.70
CA GLU A 769 -8.79 18.66 20.78
C GLU A 769 -8.21 18.03 22.06
N ASN A 770 -8.44 16.73 22.31
CA ASN A 770 -8.10 16.09 23.60
C ASN A 770 -7.23 14.82 23.51
N SER A 771 -6.88 14.34 22.32
CA SER A 771 -6.30 13.00 22.04
C SER A 771 -7.28 11.83 22.16
N PHE A 772 -7.05 10.78 21.36
CA PHE A 772 -7.93 9.60 21.30
C PHE A 772 -8.03 8.85 22.64
N ASP A 773 -6.92 8.60 23.33
CA ASP A 773 -6.90 7.87 24.61
C ASP A 773 -7.75 8.56 25.69
N HIS A 774 -7.75 9.91 25.68
CA HIS A 774 -8.52 10.70 26.62
C HIS A 774 -10.01 10.62 26.31
N VAL A 775 -10.38 10.80 25.04
CA VAL A 775 -11.77 10.70 24.58
C VAL A 775 -12.31 9.28 24.76
N LEU A 776 -11.51 8.24 24.52
CA LEU A 776 -11.90 6.85 24.74
C LEU A 776 -12.24 6.60 26.22
N LYS A 777 -11.43 7.11 27.16
CA LYS A 777 -11.74 7.03 28.60
C LYS A 777 -13.02 7.77 28.97
N PHE A 778 -13.30 8.89 28.32
CA PHE A 778 -14.55 9.62 28.50
C PHE A 778 -15.75 8.82 27.97
N VAL A 779 -15.67 8.30 26.74
CA VAL A 779 -16.71 7.46 26.12
C VAL A 779 -17.02 6.25 26.99
N LYS A 780 -16.00 5.57 27.52
CA LYS A 780 -16.17 4.47 28.48
C LYS A 780 -17.04 4.85 29.68
N LYS A 781 -16.71 5.96 30.34
CA LYS A 781 -17.49 6.46 31.50
C LYS A 781 -18.93 6.79 31.12
N VAL A 782 -19.16 7.36 29.94
CA VAL A 782 -20.51 7.69 29.44
C VAL A 782 -21.29 6.42 29.12
N ASN A 783 -20.67 5.44 28.45
CA ASN A 783 -21.26 4.14 28.16
C ASN A 783 -21.70 3.43 29.43
N ASP A 784 -20.81 3.32 30.43
CA ASP A 784 -21.12 2.70 31.73
C ASP A 784 -22.32 3.36 32.40
N LEU A 785 -22.36 4.70 32.40
CA LEU A 785 -23.47 5.45 33.00
C LEU A 785 -24.77 5.26 32.22
N ALA A 786 -24.73 5.26 30.89
CA ALA A 786 -25.88 5.10 30.02
C ALA A 786 -26.51 3.72 30.17
N SER A 787 -25.69 2.65 30.15
CA SER A 787 -26.14 1.27 30.34
C SER A 787 -26.79 1.06 31.70
N VAL A 788 -26.24 1.64 32.78
CA VAL A 788 -26.82 1.50 34.14
C VAL A 788 -28.20 2.14 34.28
N HIS A 789 -28.50 3.20 33.52
CA HIS A 789 -29.76 3.95 33.62
C HIS A 789 -30.71 3.71 32.44
N GLU A 790 -30.43 2.70 31.61
CA GLU A 790 -31.20 2.33 30.41
C GLU A 790 -31.37 3.50 29.41
N VAL A 791 -30.37 4.39 29.35
CA VAL A 791 -30.32 5.50 28.38
C VAL A 791 -29.70 4.98 27.08
N THR A 792 -30.37 5.21 25.95
CA THR A 792 -29.81 4.89 24.63
C THR A 792 -28.77 5.93 24.24
N LEU A 793 -27.50 5.53 24.20
CA LEU A 793 -26.43 6.37 23.66
C LEU A 793 -26.28 6.15 22.15
N ILE A 794 -26.16 7.23 21.38
CA ILE A 794 -25.83 7.20 19.96
C ILE A 794 -24.62 8.10 19.74
N ILE A 795 -23.55 7.53 19.20
CA ILE A 795 -22.35 8.28 18.81
C ILE A 795 -22.09 8.01 17.32
N PRO A 796 -22.42 8.97 16.44
CA PRO A 796 -22.00 8.90 15.06
C PRO A 796 -20.52 9.26 14.90
N VAL A 797 -19.83 8.53 14.03
CA VAL A 797 -18.45 8.77 13.62
C VAL A 797 -18.37 8.64 12.10
N THR A 798 -17.77 9.65 11.48
CA THR A 798 -17.55 9.74 10.04
C THR A 798 -16.62 8.60 9.60
N ALA A 799 -17.06 7.78 8.65
CA ALA A 799 -16.27 6.65 8.17
C ALA A 799 -14.92 7.14 7.58
N GLY A 800 -13.81 6.58 8.08
CA GLY A 800 -12.45 6.96 7.66
C GLY A 800 -11.82 8.15 8.42
N SER A 801 -12.51 8.72 9.43
CA SER A 801 -11.98 9.82 10.24
C SER A 801 -11.06 9.40 11.39
N LEU A 802 -11.14 8.14 11.85
CA LEU A 802 -10.32 7.56 12.90
C LEU A 802 -9.42 6.45 12.33
N GLY A 803 -8.25 6.22 12.94
CA GLY A 803 -7.37 5.11 12.56
C GLY A 803 -7.99 3.74 12.81
N LEU A 804 -7.49 2.69 12.14
CA LEU A 804 -8.00 1.31 12.29
C LEU A 804 -7.89 0.79 13.73
N ASP A 805 -6.78 1.07 14.42
CA ASP A 805 -6.58 0.68 15.81
C ASP A 805 -7.53 1.42 16.76
N GLU A 806 -7.65 2.74 16.57
CA GLU A 806 -8.56 3.59 17.33
C GLU A 806 -10.01 3.15 17.16
N LEU A 807 -10.41 2.87 15.92
CA LEU A 807 -11.74 2.37 15.59
C LEU A 807 -11.97 0.99 16.21
N THR A 808 -10.97 0.10 16.22
CA THR A 808 -11.06 -1.22 16.83
C THR A 808 -11.25 -1.14 18.34
N LEU A 809 -10.52 -0.24 19.01
CA LEU A 809 -10.69 0.03 20.43
C LEU A 809 -12.08 0.62 20.71
N LEU A 810 -12.51 1.59 19.91
CA LEU A 810 -13.80 2.24 20.07
C LEU A 810 -14.97 1.25 19.87
N ARG A 811 -14.91 0.39 18.85
CA ARG A 811 -15.93 -0.65 18.57
C ARG A 811 -16.15 -1.60 19.75
N LYS A 812 -15.11 -1.89 20.54
CA LYS A 812 -15.21 -2.78 21.71
C LYS A 812 -16.00 -2.18 22.86
N GLU A 813 -16.19 -0.87 22.89
CA GLU A 813 -16.86 -0.18 24.00
C GLU A 813 -18.38 -0.06 23.84
N PHE A 814 -18.94 -0.37 22.66
CA PHE A 814 -20.38 -0.23 22.37
C PHE A 814 -21.07 -1.58 22.22
N ASP A 815 -22.36 -1.63 22.59
CA ASP A 815 -23.19 -2.85 22.51
C ASP A 815 -23.50 -3.25 21.07
N ARG A 816 -23.64 -2.23 20.20
CA ARG A 816 -24.04 -2.37 18.80
C ARG A 816 -23.25 -1.39 17.93
N VAL A 817 -22.68 -1.90 16.84
CA VAL A 817 -22.00 -1.11 15.81
C VAL A 817 -22.82 -1.20 14.54
N ILE A 818 -23.21 -0.06 13.98
CA ILE A 818 -23.96 0.04 12.73
C ILE A 818 -23.07 0.69 11.68
N GLU A 819 -22.80 0.00 10.58
CA GLU A 819 -22.06 0.53 9.44
C GLU A 819 -23.02 0.81 8.28
N THR A 820 -23.04 2.06 7.80
CA THR A 820 -23.80 2.43 6.61
C THR A 820 -22.86 2.83 5.47
N THR A 821 -23.16 2.34 4.27
CA THR A 821 -22.40 2.60 3.04
C THR A 821 -23.08 3.61 2.12
N GLY A 822 -24.21 4.20 2.54
CA GLY A 822 -25.07 5.03 1.68
C GLY A 822 -25.62 6.30 2.33
N ARG A 823 -25.97 7.27 1.47
CA ARG A 823 -26.66 8.51 1.84
C ARG A 823 -28.12 8.20 2.19
N ALA A 824 -28.67 8.77 3.26
CA ALA A 824 -30.11 8.69 3.51
C ALA A 824 -30.86 9.29 2.31
N SER A 825 -31.89 8.60 1.81
CA SER A 825 -32.73 9.16 0.75
C SER A 825 -33.43 10.43 1.29
N PRO A 826 -33.45 11.54 0.52
CA PRO A 826 -34.05 12.79 0.97
C PRO A 826 -35.52 12.55 1.32
N ALA A 827 -35.97 13.13 2.43
CA ALA A 827 -37.37 13.04 2.83
C ALA A 827 -38.26 13.60 1.70
N PRO A 828 -39.35 12.91 1.31
CA PRO A 828 -40.31 13.51 0.41
C PRO A 828 -40.90 14.77 1.07
N PRO A 829 -41.16 15.84 0.31
CA PRO A 829 -41.81 17.03 0.85
C PRO A 829 -43.16 16.62 1.43
N LYS A 830 -43.44 17.04 2.67
CA LYS A 830 -44.76 16.84 3.28
C LYS A 830 -45.82 17.54 2.40
N PRO A 831 -47.01 16.94 2.23
CA PRO A 831 -48.14 17.61 1.58
C PRO A 831 -48.59 18.85 2.35
#